data_AF-A0A8E2FD26-F1
#
_entry.id   AF-A0A8E2FD26-F1
#
_cell.length_a   1.000
_cell.length_b   1.000
_cell.length_c   1.000
_cell.angle_alpha   90.00
_cell.angle_beta   90.00
_cell.angle_gamma   90.00
#
_symmetry.space_group_name_H-M   'P 1'
#
loop_
_entity.id
_entity.type
_entity.pdbx_description
1 polymer ?
#
loop_
_entity_poly.entity_id
_entity_poly.type
_entity_poly.pdbx_seq_one_letter_code
_entity_poly.pdbx_strand_id
1 'polypeptide(L)'
;MDPRTWLTDLTPYFIYVLLVATIGPLLFGFHLAELNAPEDVIRCKKTSIVTAGDQLPQCIPMNPTQWGLVGSIFTLGGLLGALSAGPFAAKYGRLRTMQFTTIFFAVGPIFEAVAPNIGVMTIGRFISGIGAGAGVVVVPIYVSEVAPPAEKGFFGSFTQVMVNVGILIAQLLGYFLSRGQYWRIILAAGGLIGLAQTFGLFFVVESPKWLAEEGSPSKAKKILRKIRGDKFDLDEEVSGWGAESSDETDDNESHHSAPSTPKRKNDKKEILGILQVIRHPEYSKAVIAVMMVMLAQQFCGINSIIMYGVSLLSGLLKSNSALLNLAVSAINIIVTAGCAPLVDKLGRKVCLLNSITGMGISSLLLAIGIMKSVSILSAVAVLLFVSSFGLGLGPVPFILSSELVGPEAVGATQSLALAANWTATFVVAQFFPLASERLHGKVYFIFAGLAAFFWLFIAWFVPETKGKKSVDESARPSSAFDFIPVGSLPCHPVPAAMEKASVLRNITNPQCQLSMLKTPNSTPLDSSPPKHYQICSQSPTRQISDLNLTHEASTQTRADADGQSHAQNLPPSLISPAFTPPSTPGRSTPNPTPRSVPVDTSLETSSHAPALLNTLPIVECEVRARIPTTTGHEMFLHVYRNNVDNKEHLAIVFGSEIRSRSLDAERPGETEFDRMTRGAYVGRLYPGRTSSRVEQIRREEGVSARKAVPLKSMETKAGAASGASSTSTVNPIPNGASSERAGAAQPRDPSSVPPLVRIHSECYTGETVWSARCDCGEQLDEAARLMSLPDISPSGGAIIYLRQEGRGIGLGEKLKAYNLQDLGNDTYEANILLRHPADARSYGLATAMLMDLGLGGERGIRLLTNNPDKVRAVEGPNREVVVKERVAMVPLAWKTGGKLGIKSEEVEKYLSTKIEKFKHMLSQQ
;
A
#
# COMPACT_ATOMS: atom_id res chain seq x y z
N MET A 1 -4.06 -11.01 -5.88
CA MET A 1 -4.60 -12.00 -4.92
C MET A 1 -6.01 -12.35 -5.35
N ASP A 2 -6.43 -13.60 -5.14
CA ASP A 2 -7.82 -14.04 -5.34
C ASP A 2 -8.68 -13.53 -4.15
N PRO A 3 -9.82 -12.85 -4.39
CA PRO A 3 -10.70 -12.39 -3.31
C PRO A 3 -11.33 -13.49 -2.46
N ARG A 4 -11.04 -14.78 -2.71
CA ARG A 4 -11.49 -15.91 -1.88
C ARG A 4 -10.54 -16.28 -0.74
N THR A 5 -9.25 -15.88 -0.76
CA THR A 5 -8.25 -16.39 0.20
C THR A 5 -8.16 -15.60 1.51
N TRP A 6 -8.34 -14.28 1.50
CA TRP A 6 -8.28 -13.47 2.73
C TRP A 6 -9.44 -13.76 3.70
N LEU A 7 -10.59 -14.22 3.19
CA LEU A 7 -11.76 -14.60 3.99
C LEU A 7 -11.50 -15.81 4.89
N THR A 8 -10.59 -16.72 4.51
CA THR A 8 -10.20 -17.86 5.35
C THR A 8 -9.21 -17.50 6.46
N ASP A 9 -8.61 -16.32 6.41
CA ASP A 9 -7.66 -15.82 7.41
C ASP A 9 -8.32 -14.92 8.48
N LEU A 10 -9.62 -14.65 8.37
CA LEU A 10 -10.37 -13.87 9.36
C LEU A 10 -10.79 -14.74 10.55
N THR A 11 -10.38 -14.35 11.77
CA THR A 11 -10.89 -15.01 12.97
C THR A 11 -12.36 -14.63 13.23
N PRO A 12 -13.19 -15.54 13.79
CA PRO A 12 -14.52 -15.19 14.27
C PRO A 12 -14.51 -14.06 15.32
N TYR A 13 -13.41 -13.92 16.08
CA TYR A 13 -13.26 -12.87 17.07
C TYR A 13 -13.01 -11.49 16.44
N PHE A 14 -12.24 -11.40 15.34
CA PHE A 14 -12.13 -10.16 14.57
C PHE A 14 -13.50 -9.73 14.01
N ILE A 15 -14.29 -10.67 13.47
CA ILE A 15 -15.64 -10.39 12.96
C ILE A 15 -16.55 -9.88 14.08
N TYR A 16 -16.51 -10.50 15.27
CA TYR A 16 -17.22 -10.03 16.46
C TYR A 16 -16.81 -8.60 16.86
N VAL A 17 -15.51 -8.34 16.94
CA VAL A 17 -14.95 -7.02 17.29
C VAL A 17 -15.39 -5.94 16.28
N LEU A 18 -15.32 -6.24 14.99
CA LEU A 18 -15.77 -5.34 13.92
C LEU A 18 -17.27 -5.02 14.03
N LEU A 19 -18.11 -6.04 14.17
CA LEU A 19 -19.56 -5.89 14.27
C LEU A 19 -19.96 -5.05 15.50
N VAL A 20 -19.41 -5.35 16.68
CA VAL A 20 -19.74 -4.63 17.93
C VAL A 20 -19.24 -3.18 17.90
N ALA A 21 -18.02 -2.93 17.42
CA ALA A 21 -17.51 -1.56 17.32
C ALA A 21 -18.38 -0.71 16.37
N THR A 22 -18.79 -1.30 15.23
CA THR A 22 -19.56 -0.58 14.20
C THR A 22 -21.05 -0.39 14.50
N ILE A 23 -21.56 -0.85 15.66
CA ILE A 23 -22.88 -0.44 16.16
C ILE A 23 -22.94 1.08 16.42
N GLY A 24 -21.82 1.74 16.74
CA GLY A 24 -21.77 3.20 16.93
C GLY A 24 -22.13 3.99 15.65
N PRO A 25 -21.45 3.75 14.52
CA PRO A 25 -21.86 4.20 13.18
C PRO A 25 -23.31 3.85 12.81
N LEU A 26 -23.79 2.65 13.16
CA LEU A 26 -25.20 2.26 12.96
C LEU A 26 -26.14 3.16 13.76
N LEU A 27 -25.85 3.45 15.02
CA LEU A 27 -26.61 4.36 15.86
C LEU A 27 -26.59 5.81 15.34
N PHE A 28 -25.45 6.28 14.82
CA PHE A 28 -25.40 7.57 14.10
C PHE A 28 -26.36 7.60 12.90
N GLY A 29 -26.32 6.58 12.03
CA GLY A 29 -27.21 6.47 10.88
C GLY A 29 -28.68 6.34 11.26
N PHE A 30 -28.96 5.61 12.35
CA PHE A 30 -30.30 5.47 12.93
C PHE A 30 -30.84 6.83 13.39
N HIS A 31 -30.08 7.55 14.23
CA HIS A 31 -30.50 8.83 14.78
C HIS A 31 -30.61 9.96 13.75
N LEU A 32 -29.86 9.87 12.64
CA LEU A 32 -29.97 10.77 11.50
C LEU A 32 -31.28 10.61 10.70
N ALA A 33 -31.91 9.42 10.73
CA ALA A 33 -33.04 9.08 9.85
C ALA A 33 -34.38 8.82 10.57
N GLU A 34 -34.38 8.48 11.85
CA GLU A 34 -35.58 8.03 12.59
C GLU A 34 -36.74 9.03 12.67
N LEU A 35 -36.48 10.34 12.51
CA LEU A 35 -37.51 11.38 12.50
C LEU A 35 -38.21 11.56 11.14
N ASN A 36 -37.60 11.11 10.03
CA ASN A 36 -38.04 11.36 8.65
C ASN A 36 -39.44 10.76 8.37
N ALA A 37 -39.65 9.50 8.72
CA ALA A 37 -40.92 8.80 8.52
C ALA A 37 -42.05 9.19 9.51
N PRO A 38 -41.80 9.31 10.84
CA PRO A 38 -42.85 9.65 11.80
C PRO A 38 -43.19 11.15 11.91
N GLU A 39 -42.56 12.04 11.12
CA GLU A 39 -42.78 13.50 11.19
C GLU A 39 -44.25 13.87 11.37
N ASP A 40 -45.13 13.40 10.46
CA ASP A 40 -46.54 13.81 10.45
C ASP A 40 -47.33 13.36 11.69
N VAL A 41 -46.86 12.31 12.38
CA VAL A 41 -47.48 11.81 13.61
C VAL A 41 -46.90 12.54 14.81
N ILE A 42 -45.58 12.72 14.88
CA ILE A 42 -44.92 13.47 15.96
C ILE A 42 -45.43 14.92 15.99
N ARG A 43 -45.58 15.57 14.83
CA ARG A 43 -45.99 16.99 14.72
C ARG A 43 -47.50 17.24 14.76
N CYS A 44 -48.33 16.24 15.08
CA CYS A 44 -49.80 16.33 15.07
C CYS A 44 -50.46 16.65 13.71
N LYS A 45 -49.77 16.47 12.56
CA LYS A 45 -50.37 16.72 11.22
C LYS A 45 -51.41 15.64 10.85
N LYS A 46 -51.20 14.40 11.26
CA LYS A 46 -52.16 13.29 11.07
C LYS A 46 -53.06 13.17 12.30
N THR A 47 -54.34 13.45 12.13
CA THR A 47 -55.40 13.19 13.13
C THR A 47 -55.56 11.69 13.38
N SER A 48 -54.72 11.17 14.27
CA SER A 48 -55.00 9.91 14.98
C SER A 48 -56.13 10.16 15.98
N ILE A 49 -57.01 9.18 16.19
CA ILE A 49 -58.15 9.32 17.08
C ILE A 49 -57.68 9.67 18.50
N VAL A 50 -58.31 10.67 19.11
CA VAL A 50 -57.99 11.15 20.46
C VAL A 50 -58.65 10.24 21.49
N THR A 51 -58.05 9.08 21.71
CA THR A 51 -58.35 8.25 22.89
C THR A 51 -57.42 8.70 24.01
N ALA A 52 -57.91 9.57 24.90
CA ALA A 52 -57.13 10.04 26.03
C ALA A 52 -56.90 8.91 27.04
N GLY A 53 -55.65 8.48 27.19
CA GLY A 53 -55.22 7.46 28.15
C GLY A 53 -53.74 7.62 28.47
N ASP A 54 -53.43 7.68 29.76
CA ASP A 54 -52.12 7.62 30.42
C ASP A 54 -50.98 8.57 29.99
N GLN A 55 -50.83 9.64 30.78
CA GLN A 55 -49.62 10.41 31.13
C GLN A 55 -48.77 11.09 30.02
N LEU A 56 -48.65 10.54 28.81
CA LEU A 56 -47.83 11.11 27.74
C LEU A 56 -48.68 11.55 26.54
N PRO A 57 -48.39 12.70 25.91
CA PRO A 57 -49.18 13.20 24.79
C PRO A 57 -48.96 12.39 23.51
N GLN A 58 -50.05 12.20 22.76
CA GLN A 58 -50.12 11.42 21.52
C GLN A 58 -49.14 11.93 20.44
N CYS A 59 -48.95 13.24 20.40
CA CYS A 59 -48.06 13.98 19.50
C CYS A 59 -47.62 15.29 20.20
N ILE A 60 -46.63 15.98 19.65
CA ILE A 60 -46.09 17.24 20.16
C ILE A 60 -46.28 18.33 19.07
N PRO A 61 -47.15 19.33 19.26
CA PRO A 61 -47.37 20.38 18.27
C PRO A 61 -46.07 21.16 17.95
N MET A 62 -45.68 21.19 16.67
CA MET A 62 -44.46 21.88 16.21
C MET A 62 -44.63 22.56 14.84
N ASN A 63 -44.25 23.83 14.77
CA ASN A 63 -44.07 24.54 13.50
C ASN A 63 -42.79 24.06 12.76
N PRO A 64 -42.58 24.40 11.47
CA PRO A 64 -41.42 23.91 10.71
C PRO A 64 -40.07 24.31 11.31
N THR A 65 -39.96 25.48 11.92
CA THR A 65 -38.73 25.97 12.56
C THR A 65 -38.38 25.19 13.82
N GLN A 66 -39.38 24.84 14.64
CA GLN A 66 -39.23 23.99 15.82
C GLN A 66 -38.84 22.56 15.44
N TRP A 67 -39.44 22.02 14.37
CA TRP A 67 -39.04 20.72 13.82
C TRP A 67 -37.61 20.72 13.28
N GLY A 68 -37.23 21.78 12.55
CA GLY A 68 -35.86 22.00 12.10
C GLY A 68 -34.86 22.04 13.25
N LEU A 69 -35.19 22.72 14.37
CA LEU A 69 -34.38 22.75 15.59
C LEU A 69 -34.25 21.37 16.25
N VAL A 70 -35.34 20.59 16.36
CA VAL A 70 -35.30 19.23 16.92
C VAL A 70 -34.43 18.29 16.08
N GLY A 71 -34.42 18.44 14.75
CA GLY A 71 -33.51 17.72 13.86
C GLY A 71 -32.05 18.23 13.92
N SER A 72 -31.84 19.54 14.00
CA SER A 72 -30.51 20.14 13.91
C SER A 72 -29.75 20.14 15.25
N ILE A 73 -30.42 20.10 16.41
CA ILE A 73 -29.76 20.05 17.73
C ILE A 73 -28.95 18.76 17.93
N PHE A 74 -29.38 17.64 17.34
CA PHE A 74 -28.61 16.39 17.29
C PHE A 74 -27.22 16.61 16.66
N THR A 75 -27.16 17.44 15.63
CA THR A 75 -25.92 17.73 14.90
C THR A 75 -24.97 18.67 15.69
N LEU A 76 -25.53 19.53 16.56
CA LEU A 76 -24.75 20.33 17.51
C LEU A 76 -24.19 19.50 18.66
N GLY A 77 -24.95 18.51 19.14
CA GLY A 77 -24.43 17.46 20.03
C GLY A 77 -23.32 16.67 19.34
N GLY A 78 -23.51 16.31 18.06
CA GLY A 78 -22.52 15.67 17.20
C GLY A 78 -21.21 16.45 17.09
N LEU A 79 -21.28 17.76 16.90
CA LEU A 79 -20.11 18.65 16.88
C LEU A 79 -19.34 18.61 18.22
N LEU A 80 -20.04 18.67 19.36
CA LEU A 80 -19.42 18.59 20.69
C LEU A 80 -18.78 17.21 20.95
N GLY A 81 -19.46 16.13 20.57
CA GLY A 81 -18.93 14.77 20.64
C GLY A 81 -17.68 14.59 19.77
N ALA A 82 -17.71 15.08 18.53
CA ALA A 82 -16.58 14.94 17.60
C ALA A 82 -15.34 15.73 18.05
N LEU A 83 -15.51 16.96 18.55
CA LEU A 83 -14.40 17.79 19.03
C LEU A 83 -13.75 17.24 20.31
N SER A 84 -14.49 16.51 21.15
CA SER A 84 -13.99 15.96 22.40
C SER A 84 -13.43 14.53 22.28
N ALA A 85 -13.91 13.74 21.32
CA ALA A 85 -13.57 12.33 21.19
C ALA A 85 -12.11 12.05 20.80
N GLY A 86 -11.49 12.84 19.91
CA GLY A 86 -10.09 12.61 19.53
C GLY A 86 -9.11 12.70 20.72
N PRO A 87 -9.12 13.81 21.49
CA PRO A 87 -8.32 13.92 22.72
C PRO A 87 -8.64 12.84 23.76
N PHE A 88 -9.91 12.41 23.87
CA PHE A 88 -10.31 11.35 24.81
C PHE A 88 -9.79 9.97 24.38
N ALA A 89 -9.90 9.63 23.08
CA ALA A 89 -9.41 8.39 22.48
C ALA A 89 -7.88 8.28 22.41
N ALA A 90 -7.18 9.42 22.39
CA ALA A 90 -5.73 9.47 22.57
C ALA A 90 -5.32 9.14 24.01
N LYS A 91 -5.99 9.76 25.00
CA LYS A 91 -5.60 9.71 26.42
C LYS A 91 -6.09 8.46 27.16
N TYR A 92 -7.28 7.95 26.85
CA TYR A 92 -7.94 6.88 27.60
C TYR A 92 -8.08 5.56 26.83
N GLY A 93 -7.65 5.52 25.57
CA GLY A 93 -7.82 4.38 24.68
C GLY A 93 -9.13 4.43 23.88
N ARG A 94 -9.15 3.66 22.79
CA ARG A 94 -10.23 3.67 21.80
C ARG A 94 -11.44 2.85 22.28
N LEU A 95 -11.22 1.73 22.98
CA LEU A 95 -12.30 0.94 23.62
C LEU A 95 -13.02 1.72 24.73
N ARG A 96 -12.29 2.35 25.66
CA ARG A 96 -12.91 3.13 26.73
C ARG A 96 -13.72 4.32 26.20
N THR A 97 -13.26 4.91 25.10
CA THR A 97 -14.00 5.97 24.42
C THR A 97 -15.30 5.43 23.80
N MET A 98 -15.27 4.27 23.12
CA MET A 98 -16.51 3.61 22.66
C MET A 98 -17.47 3.27 23.80
N GLN A 99 -16.97 2.76 24.93
CA GLN A 99 -17.79 2.49 26.12
C GLN A 99 -18.43 3.77 26.70
N PHE A 100 -17.75 4.92 26.60
CA PHE A 100 -18.32 6.21 27.00
C PHE A 100 -19.43 6.68 26.04
N THR A 101 -19.34 6.40 24.73
CA THR A 101 -20.40 6.81 23.79
C THR A 101 -21.72 6.08 24.03
N THR A 102 -21.70 4.83 24.51
CA THR A 102 -22.94 4.06 24.73
C THR A 102 -23.78 4.60 25.89
N ILE A 103 -23.20 5.35 26.83
CA ILE A 103 -23.95 6.08 27.87
C ILE A 103 -24.91 7.08 27.21
N PHE A 104 -24.42 7.84 26.22
CA PHE A 104 -25.23 8.80 25.47
C PHE A 104 -26.27 8.10 24.58
N PHE A 105 -25.89 7.01 23.90
CA PHE A 105 -26.80 6.20 23.10
C PHE A 105 -27.87 5.46 23.94
N ALA A 106 -27.68 5.28 25.25
CA ALA A 106 -28.71 4.77 26.14
C ALA A 106 -29.60 5.92 26.68
N VAL A 107 -28.99 6.98 27.23
CA VAL A 107 -29.72 8.05 27.93
C VAL A 107 -30.50 8.97 26.98
N GLY A 108 -29.91 9.37 25.85
CA GLY A 108 -30.56 10.28 24.90
C GLY A 108 -31.87 9.71 24.36
N PRO A 109 -31.89 8.48 23.81
CA PRO A 109 -33.09 7.86 23.28
C PRO A 109 -34.17 7.57 24.32
N ILE A 110 -33.81 7.38 25.61
CA ILE A 110 -34.79 7.31 26.71
C ILE A 110 -35.52 8.65 26.84
N PHE A 111 -34.79 9.78 26.92
CA PHE A 111 -35.38 11.12 26.99
C PHE A 111 -36.31 11.39 25.79
N GLU A 112 -35.91 10.99 24.60
CA GLU A 112 -36.70 11.17 23.38
C GLU A 112 -37.97 10.31 23.37
N ALA A 113 -37.87 9.03 23.75
CA ALA A 113 -39.00 8.11 23.79
C ALA A 113 -40.05 8.55 24.81
N VAL A 114 -39.65 9.08 25.98
CA VAL A 114 -40.60 9.56 27.02
C VAL A 114 -40.99 11.03 26.85
N ALA A 115 -40.49 11.75 25.84
CA ALA A 115 -40.66 13.20 25.73
C ALA A 115 -42.14 13.66 25.72
N PRO A 116 -42.58 14.50 26.68
CA PRO A 116 -43.92 15.10 26.67
C PRO A 116 -43.94 16.47 25.96
N ASN A 117 -42.78 17.05 25.64
CA ASN A 117 -42.68 18.36 25.01
C ASN A 117 -41.38 18.51 24.19
N ILE A 118 -41.30 19.60 23.42
CA ILE A 118 -40.17 19.94 22.54
C ILE A 118 -38.85 20.00 23.32
N GLY A 119 -38.85 20.53 24.54
CA GLY A 119 -37.65 20.70 25.37
C GLY A 119 -37.00 19.37 25.75
N VAL A 120 -37.79 18.42 26.26
CA VAL A 120 -37.28 17.07 26.62
C VAL A 120 -36.78 16.32 25.38
N MET A 121 -37.50 16.43 24.26
CA MET A 121 -37.06 15.87 22.98
C MET A 121 -35.75 16.51 22.47
N THR A 122 -35.60 17.82 22.61
CA THR A 122 -34.39 18.59 22.24
C THR A 122 -33.18 18.18 23.09
N ILE A 123 -33.39 17.98 24.40
CA ILE A 123 -32.35 17.49 25.33
C ILE A 123 -31.91 16.07 24.96
N GLY A 124 -32.87 15.16 24.74
CA GLY A 124 -32.58 13.79 24.30
C GLY A 124 -31.78 13.76 23.00
N ARG A 125 -32.24 14.52 21.98
CA ARG A 125 -31.56 14.68 20.68
C ARG A 125 -30.12 15.17 20.82
N PHE A 126 -29.88 16.16 21.68
CA PHE A 126 -28.55 16.68 21.95
C PHE A 126 -27.64 15.62 22.60
N ILE A 127 -28.16 14.86 23.56
CA ILE A 127 -27.45 13.76 24.23
C ILE A 127 -27.11 12.65 23.22
N SER A 128 -28.09 12.15 22.45
CA SER A 128 -27.91 11.18 21.37
C SER A 128 -26.87 11.67 20.34
N GLY A 129 -26.86 12.98 20.08
CA GLY A 129 -25.88 13.67 19.23
C GLY A 129 -24.45 13.54 19.73
N ILE A 130 -24.19 13.76 21.03
CA ILE A 130 -22.85 13.62 21.61
C ILE A 130 -22.31 12.19 21.44
N GLY A 131 -23.16 11.18 21.67
CA GLY A 131 -22.82 9.77 21.42
C GLY A 131 -22.49 9.50 19.96
N ALA A 132 -23.34 9.96 19.04
CA ALA A 132 -23.14 9.82 17.60
C ALA A 132 -21.85 10.48 17.12
N GLY A 133 -21.61 11.74 17.51
CA GLY A 133 -20.44 12.53 17.14
C GLY A 133 -19.13 11.93 17.62
N ALA A 134 -19.09 11.47 18.87
CA ALA A 134 -17.93 10.78 19.40
C ALA A 134 -17.72 9.41 18.75
N GLY A 135 -18.80 8.68 18.48
CA GLY A 135 -18.79 7.36 17.83
C GLY A 135 -18.17 7.39 16.44
N VAL A 136 -18.56 8.36 15.60
CA VAL A 136 -18.02 8.49 14.23
C VAL A 136 -16.57 9.00 14.18
N VAL A 137 -16.04 9.58 15.27
CA VAL A 137 -14.59 9.84 15.39
C VAL A 137 -13.84 8.56 15.76
N VAL A 138 -14.23 7.90 16.85
CA VAL A 138 -13.42 6.81 17.42
C VAL A 138 -13.52 5.50 16.65
N VAL A 139 -14.70 5.13 16.14
CA VAL A 139 -14.90 3.81 15.54
C VAL A 139 -14.10 3.63 14.23
N PRO A 140 -14.03 4.60 13.30
CA PRO A 140 -13.16 4.46 12.12
C PRO A 140 -11.68 4.34 12.48
N ILE A 141 -11.21 5.08 13.50
CA ILE A 141 -9.84 4.95 14.00
C ILE A 141 -9.63 3.53 14.52
N TYR A 142 -10.49 3.05 15.43
CA TYR A 142 -10.40 1.70 15.97
C TYR A 142 -10.42 0.61 14.88
N VAL A 143 -11.34 0.70 13.91
CA VAL A 143 -11.42 -0.22 12.76
C VAL A 143 -10.13 -0.18 11.93
N SER A 144 -9.56 1.00 11.65
CA SER A 144 -8.29 1.14 10.92
C SER A 144 -7.05 0.58 11.66
N GLU A 145 -7.17 0.36 12.96
CA GLU A 145 -6.12 -0.17 13.84
C GLU A 145 -6.26 -1.66 14.16
N VAL A 146 -7.46 -2.24 14.04
CA VAL A 146 -7.68 -3.70 14.14
C VAL A 146 -7.78 -4.41 12.78
N ALA A 147 -8.08 -3.70 11.69
CA ALA A 147 -8.12 -4.28 10.34
C ALA A 147 -6.74 -4.77 9.87
N PRO A 148 -6.65 -5.88 9.11
CA PRO A 148 -5.41 -6.31 8.46
C PRO A 148 -4.86 -5.22 7.52
N PRO A 149 -3.54 -4.95 7.50
CA PRO A 149 -2.95 -3.84 6.73
C PRO A 149 -3.32 -3.78 5.24
N ALA A 150 -3.48 -4.93 4.57
CA ALA A 150 -3.83 -5.00 3.15
C ALA A 150 -5.28 -4.61 2.84
N GLU A 151 -6.22 -4.87 3.76
CA GLU A 151 -7.67 -4.76 3.53
C GLU A 151 -8.29 -3.56 4.29
N LYS A 152 -7.47 -2.55 4.63
CA LYS A 152 -7.90 -1.38 5.42
C LYS A 152 -8.98 -0.54 4.73
N GLY A 153 -8.97 -0.41 3.41
CA GLY A 153 -10.02 0.32 2.67
C GLY A 153 -11.36 -0.43 2.71
N PHE A 154 -11.34 -1.73 2.45
CA PHE A 154 -12.51 -2.62 2.58
C PHE A 154 -13.11 -2.57 3.99
N PHE A 155 -12.33 -2.81 5.04
CA PHE A 155 -12.85 -2.81 6.41
C PHE A 155 -13.21 -1.41 6.93
N GLY A 156 -12.47 -0.36 6.55
CA GLY A 156 -12.83 1.01 6.87
C GLY A 156 -14.18 1.42 6.27
N SER A 157 -14.47 0.96 5.04
CA SER A 157 -15.76 1.15 4.37
C SER A 157 -16.95 0.52 5.13
N PHE A 158 -16.70 -0.51 5.95
CA PHE A 158 -17.74 -1.14 6.79
C PHE A 158 -18.39 -0.14 7.77
N THR A 159 -17.68 0.94 8.14
CA THR A 159 -18.25 2.09 8.85
C THR A 159 -19.49 2.62 8.12
N GLN A 160 -19.38 3.00 6.85
CA GLN A 160 -20.48 3.59 6.08
C GLN A 160 -21.56 2.56 5.76
N VAL A 161 -21.19 1.29 5.54
CA VAL A 161 -22.18 0.20 5.42
C VAL A 161 -23.08 0.15 6.65
N MET A 162 -22.49 0.24 7.85
CA MET A 162 -23.25 0.21 9.11
C MET A 162 -24.07 1.50 9.36
N VAL A 163 -23.58 2.68 8.95
CA VAL A 163 -24.41 3.91 8.90
C VAL A 163 -25.65 3.68 8.03
N ASN A 164 -25.48 3.12 6.83
CA ASN A 164 -26.58 2.85 5.90
C ASN A 164 -27.56 1.80 6.44
N VAL A 165 -27.07 0.78 7.16
CA VAL A 165 -27.91 -0.20 7.89
C VAL A 165 -28.74 0.51 8.97
N GLY A 166 -28.14 1.42 9.75
CA GLY A 166 -28.85 2.21 10.75
C GLY A 166 -29.98 3.05 10.16
N ILE A 167 -29.70 3.74 9.06
CA ILE A 167 -30.70 4.49 8.28
C ILE A 167 -31.86 3.58 7.84
N LEU A 168 -31.56 2.39 7.32
CA LEU A 168 -32.59 1.45 6.86
C LEU A 168 -33.44 0.90 8.03
N ILE A 169 -32.83 0.57 9.18
CA ILE A 169 -33.57 0.09 10.37
C ILE A 169 -34.51 1.20 10.88
N ALA A 170 -34.02 2.44 10.98
CA ALA A 170 -34.82 3.60 11.37
C ALA A 170 -36.02 3.81 10.42
N GLN A 171 -35.79 3.69 9.11
CA GLN A 171 -36.86 3.82 8.10
C GLN A 171 -37.84 2.64 8.11
N LEU A 172 -37.38 1.41 8.34
CA LEU A 172 -38.23 0.22 8.50
C LEU A 172 -39.15 0.34 9.72
N LEU A 173 -38.60 0.70 10.89
CA LEU A 173 -39.40 0.98 12.08
C LEU A 173 -40.36 2.15 11.82
N GLY A 174 -39.89 3.20 11.17
CA GLY A 174 -40.70 4.31 10.68
C GLY A 174 -41.90 3.87 9.84
N TYR A 175 -41.71 2.96 8.88
CA TYR A 175 -42.77 2.48 8.00
C TYR A 175 -43.90 1.75 8.75
N PHE A 176 -43.56 0.93 9.76
CA PHE A 176 -44.56 0.14 10.51
C PHE A 176 -45.11 0.82 11.78
N LEU A 177 -44.35 1.74 12.39
CA LEU A 177 -44.65 2.31 13.71
C LEU A 177 -45.03 3.80 13.69
N SER A 178 -45.07 4.47 12.54
CA SER A 178 -45.57 5.86 12.41
C SER A 178 -47.10 5.94 12.51
N ARG A 179 -47.65 5.61 13.69
CA ARG A 179 -49.08 5.62 14.02
C ARG A 179 -49.30 5.79 15.53
N GLY A 180 -50.29 6.57 15.95
CA GLY A 180 -50.63 6.75 17.37
C GLY A 180 -49.42 7.11 18.24
N GLN A 181 -49.19 6.38 19.34
CA GLN A 181 -48.00 6.51 20.20
C GLN A 181 -46.82 5.61 19.81
N TYR A 182 -46.96 4.74 18.80
CA TYR A 182 -45.92 3.76 18.43
C TYR A 182 -44.63 4.42 17.91
N TRP A 183 -44.65 5.71 17.54
CA TRP A 183 -43.43 6.46 17.19
C TRP A 183 -42.41 6.51 18.34
N ARG A 184 -42.87 6.46 19.61
CA ARG A 184 -41.98 6.41 20.79
C ARG A 184 -41.12 5.15 20.81
N ILE A 185 -41.63 4.04 20.26
CA ILE A 185 -40.90 2.76 20.15
C ILE A 185 -39.78 2.85 19.12
N ILE A 186 -39.93 3.65 18.06
CA ILE A 186 -38.85 3.92 17.10
C ILE A 186 -37.66 4.51 17.86
N LEU A 187 -37.89 5.57 18.64
CA LEU A 187 -36.81 6.27 19.34
C LEU A 187 -36.20 5.37 20.44
N ALA A 188 -37.05 4.65 21.19
CA ALA A 188 -36.60 3.68 22.19
C ALA A 188 -35.72 2.55 21.60
N ALA A 189 -35.91 2.17 20.32
CA ALA A 189 -35.11 1.13 19.68
C ALA A 189 -33.64 1.54 19.54
N GLY A 190 -33.33 2.83 19.34
CA GLY A 190 -31.96 3.35 19.39
C GLY A 190 -31.32 3.09 20.76
N GLY A 191 -32.07 3.31 21.84
CA GLY A 191 -31.63 2.99 23.21
C GLY A 191 -31.34 1.50 23.41
N LEU A 192 -32.19 0.62 22.90
CA LEU A 192 -31.98 -0.84 22.96
C LEU A 192 -30.73 -1.28 22.18
N ILE A 193 -30.47 -0.66 21.02
CA ILE A 193 -29.26 -0.92 20.22
C ILE A 193 -28.01 -0.38 20.93
N GLY A 194 -28.08 0.77 21.61
CA GLY A 194 -27.02 1.31 22.46
C GLY A 194 -26.69 0.42 23.67
N LEU A 195 -27.71 -0.17 24.29
CA LEU A 195 -27.54 -1.18 25.34
C LEU A 195 -26.89 -2.47 24.78
N ALA A 196 -27.32 -2.95 23.61
CA ALA A 196 -26.68 -4.09 22.95
C ALA A 196 -25.19 -3.83 22.63
N GLN A 197 -24.84 -2.61 22.19
CA GLN A 197 -23.44 -2.21 22.04
C GLN A 197 -22.69 -2.21 23.38
N THR A 198 -23.31 -1.70 24.45
CA THR A 198 -22.73 -1.69 25.80
C THR A 198 -22.38 -3.12 26.24
N PHE A 199 -23.30 -4.07 26.07
CA PHE A 199 -23.06 -5.47 26.42
C PHE A 199 -21.97 -6.13 25.54
N GLY A 200 -21.91 -5.81 24.25
CA GLY A 200 -20.83 -6.30 23.37
C GLY A 200 -19.45 -5.75 23.75
N LEU A 201 -19.35 -4.47 24.10
CA LEU A 201 -18.08 -3.80 24.41
C LEU A 201 -17.41 -4.28 25.71
N PHE A 202 -18.02 -5.17 26.49
CA PHE A 202 -17.32 -5.89 27.57
C PHE A 202 -16.38 -6.99 27.08
N PHE A 203 -16.62 -7.55 25.88
CA PHE A 203 -15.83 -8.66 25.32
C PHE A 203 -14.90 -8.21 24.17
N VAL A 204 -14.98 -6.94 23.76
CA VAL A 204 -14.08 -6.29 22.80
C VAL A 204 -12.76 -5.92 23.48
N VAL A 205 -11.67 -5.94 22.72
CA VAL A 205 -10.31 -5.59 23.17
C VAL A 205 -9.95 -4.15 22.84
N GLU A 206 -9.08 -3.53 23.64
CA GLU A 206 -8.47 -2.25 23.30
C GLU A 206 -7.57 -2.37 22.05
N SER A 207 -7.39 -1.28 21.31
CA SER A 207 -6.55 -1.25 20.11
C SER A 207 -5.12 -1.75 20.41
N PRO A 208 -4.62 -2.78 19.69
CA PRO A 208 -3.26 -3.27 19.91
C PRO A 208 -2.24 -2.19 19.57
N LYS A 209 -2.51 -1.35 18.55
CA LYS A 209 -1.66 -0.23 18.17
C LYS A 209 -1.59 0.83 19.27
N TRP A 210 -2.71 1.18 19.90
CA TRP A 210 -2.69 2.09 21.06
C TRP A 210 -1.88 1.55 22.22
N LEU A 211 -1.99 0.25 22.50
CA LEU A 211 -1.23 -0.39 23.59
C LEU A 211 0.27 -0.42 23.30
N ALA A 212 0.69 -0.48 22.04
CA ALA A 212 2.08 -0.30 21.65
C ALA A 212 2.51 1.17 21.81
N GLU A 213 1.72 2.13 21.31
CA GLU A 213 1.93 3.59 21.43
C GLU A 213 2.06 4.04 22.90
N GLU A 214 1.29 3.46 23.82
CA GLU A 214 1.33 3.77 25.26
C GLU A 214 2.44 3.01 26.03
N GLY A 215 3.25 2.19 25.35
CA GLY A 215 4.41 1.50 25.95
C GLY A 215 4.09 0.16 26.61
N SER A 216 3.15 -0.60 26.07
CA SER A 216 2.81 -1.98 26.48
C SER A 216 2.83 -2.98 25.31
N PRO A 217 3.96 -3.13 24.58
CA PRO A 217 4.06 -3.98 23.38
C PRO A 217 3.71 -5.46 23.65
N SER A 218 4.08 -6.03 24.80
CA SER A 218 3.72 -7.41 25.18
C SER A 218 2.21 -7.64 25.21
N LYS A 219 1.44 -6.64 25.69
CA LYS A 219 -0.04 -6.67 25.72
C LYS A 219 -0.63 -6.44 24.33
N ALA A 220 -0.03 -5.55 23.54
CA ALA A 220 -0.40 -5.35 22.14
C ALA A 220 -0.27 -6.65 21.33
N LYS A 221 0.88 -7.34 21.39
CA LYS A 221 1.13 -8.62 20.71
C LYS A 221 0.16 -9.71 21.15
N LYS A 222 -0.12 -9.84 22.46
CA LYS A 222 -1.11 -10.80 23.00
C LYS A 222 -2.54 -10.54 22.51
N ILE A 223 -2.94 -9.27 22.38
CA ILE A 223 -4.25 -8.89 21.83
C ILE A 223 -4.30 -9.08 20.31
N LEU A 224 -3.24 -8.69 19.58
CA LEU A 224 -3.15 -8.86 18.14
C LEU A 224 -3.20 -10.35 17.75
N ARG A 225 -2.56 -11.26 18.52
CA ARG A 225 -2.71 -12.72 18.36
C ARG A 225 -4.16 -13.17 18.48
N LYS A 226 -4.93 -12.64 19.43
CA LYS A 226 -6.36 -12.96 19.60
C LYS A 226 -7.21 -12.47 18.40
N ILE A 227 -6.80 -11.40 17.74
CA ILE A 227 -7.49 -10.83 16.57
C ILE A 227 -7.11 -11.55 15.27
N ARG A 228 -5.80 -11.80 15.03
CA ARG A 228 -5.24 -12.40 13.81
C ARG A 228 -5.24 -13.94 13.82
N GLY A 229 -5.29 -14.56 15.00
CA GLY A 229 -5.12 -16.00 15.18
C GLY A 229 -3.65 -16.42 15.28
N ASP A 230 -3.40 -17.63 15.78
CA ASP A 230 -2.05 -18.10 16.13
C ASP A 230 -1.12 -18.38 14.95
N LYS A 231 -1.66 -18.40 13.71
CA LYS A 231 -0.91 -18.68 12.46
C LYS A 231 -0.29 -17.43 11.80
N PHE A 232 -0.69 -16.24 12.22
CA PHE A 232 -0.22 -14.98 11.63
C PHE A 232 1.09 -14.54 12.28
N ASP A 233 2.04 -14.03 11.51
CA ASP A 233 3.24 -13.40 12.07
C ASP A 233 2.90 -12.01 12.60
N LEU A 234 3.15 -11.81 13.89
CA LEU A 234 2.78 -10.60 14.63
C LEU A 234 3.96 -9.64 14.75
N ASP A 235 5.18 -10.11 14.55
CA ASP A 235 6.39 -9.34 14.83
C ASP A 235 6.68 -8.33 13.72
N GLU A 236 6.35 -8.62 12.45
CA GLU A 236 6.39 -7.61 11.38
C GLU A 236 5.34 -6.50 11.61
N GLU A 237 4.10 -6.85 12.00
CA GLU A 237 3.04 -5.85 12.22
C GLU A 237 3.31 -4.97 13.46
N VAL A 238 3.83 -5.53 14.55
CA VAL A 238 4.14 -4.78 15.79
C VAL A 238 5.44 -3.98 15.68
N SER A 239 6.51 -4.54 15.08
CA SER A 239 7.76 -3.78 14.87
C SER A 239 7.57 -2.62 13.89
N GLY A 240 6.67 -2.76 12.90
CA GLY A 240 6.22 -1.68 12.02
C GLY A 240 5.53 -0.51 12.74
N TRP A 241 5.21 -0.61 14.03
CA TRP A 241 4.72 0.50 14.86
C TRP A 241 5.82 1.21 15.65
N GLY A 242 7.08 0.74 15.59
CA GLY A 242 8.22 1.33 16.30
C GLY A 242 8.27 1.03 17.81
N ALA A 243 7.52 0.03 18.28
CA ALA A 243 7.50 -0.37 19.68
C ALA A 243 8.37 -1.61 19.91
N GLU A 244 9.64 -1.40 20.28
CA GLU A 244 10.55 -2.49 20.68
C GLU A 244 10.02 -3.21 21.93
N SER A 245 10.06 -4.54 21.91
CA SER A 245 9.68 -5.37 23.06
C SER A 245 10.79 -5.39 24.11
N SER A 246 10.56 -4.74 25.25
CA SER A 246 11.25 -5.11 26.49
C SER A 246 10.75 -6.48 26.92
N ASP A 247 11.55 -7.53 26.72
CA ASP A 247 11.15 -8.90 27.04
C ASP A 247 10.89 -9.07 28.55
N GLU A 248 9.70 -9.57 28.87
CA GLU A 248 9.34 -10.06 30.20
C GLU A 248 9.73 -11.56 30.29
N THR A 249 10.99 -11.83 30.60
CA THR A 249 11.36 -13.12 31.22
C THR A 249 10.89 -13.11 32.66
N ASP A 250 9.64 -13.53 32.88
CA ASP A 250 9.02 -13.64 34.20
C ASP A 250 8.97 -15.11 34.61
N ASP A 251 10.08 -15.59 35.17
CA ASP A 251 10.25 -16.91 35.79
C ASP A 251 11.02 -16.74 37.12
N ASN A 252 10.83 -17.68 38.05
CA ASN A 252 11.01 -17.42 39.49
C ASN A 252 12.46 -17.34 40.03
N GLU A 253 12.54 -16.73 41.23
CA GLU A 253 13.57 -16.86 42.28
C GLU A 253 14.96 -16.15 42.18
N SER A 254 15.04 -15.05 42.94
CA SER A 254 16.01 -14.80 44.04
C SER A 254 17.24 -13.89 43.81
N HIS A 255 17.49 -13.06 44.84
CA HIS A 255 18.69 -12.27 45.23
C HIS A 255 19.66 -11.76 44.13
N HIS A 256 19.91 -10.45 43.97
CA HIS A 256 20.39 -9.51 45.00
C HIS A 256 20.11 -8.02 44.69
N SER A 257 20.32 -7.14 45.67
CA SER A 257 20.03 -5.70 45.61
C SER A 257 21.23 -4.81 45.25
N ALA A 258 20.99 -3.81 44.38
CA ALA A 258 21.89 -2.68 44.09
C ALA A 258 21.04 -1.44 43.71
N PRO A 259 21.54 -0.18 43.89
CA PRO A 259 20.68 1.01 43.90
C PRO A 259 20.24 1.52 42.53
N SER A 260 19.09 2.20 42.51
CA SER A 260 18.40 2.70 41.32
C SER A 260 19.08 3.90 40.66
N THR A 261 19.56 3.73 39.43
CA THR A 261 19.76 4.83 38.49
C THR A 261 18.41 5.39 37.98
N PRO A 262 18.33 6.67 37.62
CA PRO A 262 17.06 7.30 37.25
C PRO A 262 16.54 6.75 35.91
N LYS A 263 15.26 6.34 35.88
CA LYS A 263 14.58 5.96 34.64
C LYS A 263 14.60 7.14 33.66
N ARG A 264 15.42 7.04 32.62
CA ARG A 264 15.46 7.97 31.49
C ARG A 264 14.05 7.99 30.88
N LYS A 265 13.42 9.17 30.78
CA LYS A 265 12.08 9.28 30.18
C LYS A 265 12.18 8.84 28.72
N ASN A 266 11.24 8.01 28.26
CA ASN A 266 11.03 7.84 26.83
C ASN A 266 10.58 9.17 26.24
N ASP A 267 11.18 9.55 25.11
CA ASP A 267 10.66 10.60 24.24
C ASP A 267 9.39 10.09 23.55
N LYS A 268 8.27 10.07 24.28
CA LYS A 268 6.94 9.91 23.66
C LYS A 268 6.79 11.04 22.64
N LYS A 269 6.60 10.70 21.36
CA LYS A 269 6.11 11.65 20.35
C LYS A 269 4.90 12.39 20.94
N GLU A 270 4.98 13.72 21.03
CA GLU A 270 3.86 14.49 21.57
C GLU A 270 2.63 14.32 20.68
N ILE A 271 1.51 13.88 21.27
CA ILE A 271 0.24 13.78 20.57
C ILE A 271 -0.25 15.20 20.31
N LEU A 272 -0.33 15.58 19.03
CA LEU A 272 -0.54 16.96 18.62
C LEU A 272 -1.98 17.39 18.89
N GLY A 273 -2.14 18.45 19.69
CA GLY A 273 -3.41 19.10 19.92
C GLY A 273 -3.98 19.73 18.66
N ILE A 274 -5.31 19.90 18.63
CA ILE A 274 -6.08 20.44 17.50
C ILE A 274 -5.46 21.72 16.90
N LEU A 275 -5.03 22.67 17.74
CA LEU A 275 -4.42 23.93 17.29
C LEU A 275 -2.96 23.77 16.81
N GLN A 276 -2.24 22.74 17.26
CA GLN A 276 -0.88 22.43 16.81
C GLN A 276 -0.88 21.81 15.41
N VAL A 277 -1.78 20.84 15.13
CA VAL A 277 -1.83 20.20 13.79
C VAL A 277 -2.17 21.21 12.68
N ILE A 278 -3.13 22.12 12.91
CA ILE A 278 -3.48 23.18 11.94
C ILE A 278 -2.26 24.09 11.65
N ARG A 279 -1.41 24.33 12.65
CA ARG A 279 -0.21 25.17 12.55
C ARG A 279 1.03 24.40 12.06
N HIS A 280 0.96 23.08 11.90
CA HIS A 280 2.09 22.29 11.45
C HIS A 280 2.32 22.49 9.93
N PRO A 281 3.53 22.87 9.47
CA PRO A 281 3.79 23.13 8.06
C PRO A 281 3.47 21.95 7.13
N GLU A 282 3.63 20.72 7.64
CA GLU A 282 3.43 19.47 6.90
C GLU A 282 1.96 19.01 6.95
N TYR A 283 1.40 18.82 8.15
CA TYR A 283 0.04 18.28 8.31
C TYR A 283 -1.07 19.27 7.90
N SER A 284 -0.84 20.58 7.93
CA SER A 284 -1.86 21.59 7.60
C SER A 284 -2.55 21.36 6.24
N LYS A 285 -1.78 20.96 5.21
CA LYS A 285 -2.29 20.62 3.88
C LYS A 285 -3.18 19.37 3.91
N ALA A 286 -2.76 18.34 4.65
CA ALA A 286 -3.53 17.12 4.84
C ALA A 286 -4.85 17.38 5.59
N VAL A 287 -4.81 18.15 6.69
CA VAL A 287 -6.01 18.55 7.44
C VAL A 287 -7.00 19.28 6.54
N ILE A 288 -6.55 20.26 5.74
CA ILE A 288 -7.40 21.00 4.79
C ILE A 288 -8.00 20.05 3.75
N ALA A 289 -7.22 19.11 3.20
CA ALA A 289 -7.71 18.12 2.24
C ALA A 289 -8.83 17.24 2.83
N VAL A 290 -8.65 16.68 4.03
CA VAL A 290 -9.68 15.87 4.69
C VAL A 290 -10.90 16.71 5.07
N MET A 291 -10.71 17.92 5.62
CA MET A 291 -11.82 18.83 5.95
C MET A 291 -12.66 19.15 4.71
N MET A 292 -12.04 19.45 3.57
CA MET A 292 -12.75 19.76 2.33
C MET A 292 -13.47 18.54 1.73
N VAL A 293 -12.92 17.33 1.89
CA VAL A 293 -13.61 16.07 1.53
C VAL A 293 -14.82 15.81 2.45
N MET A 294 -14.70 16.09 3.76
CA MET A 294 -15.81 16.01 4.71
C MET A 294 -16.89 17.07 4.46
N LEU A 295 -16.53 18.28 4.02
CA LEU A 295 -17.48 19.30 3.58
C LEU A 295 -18.18 18.88 2.27
N ALA A 296 -17.44 18.30 1.31
CA ALA A 296 -17.99 17.77 0.07
C ALA A 296 -19.06 16.69 0.32
N GLN A 297 -18.81 15.78 1.26
CA GLN A 297 -19.75 14.71 1.65
C GLN A 297 -21.15 15.27 1.95
N GLN A 298 -21.22 16.37 2.71
CA GLN A 298 -22.47 16.95 3.18
C GLN A 298 -23.06 17.98 2.22
N PHE A 299 -22.23 18.87 1.66
CA PHE A 299 -22.68 19.92 0.75
C PHE A 299 -22.94 19.45 -0.69
N CYS A 300 -22.59 18.22 -1.07
CA CYS A 300 -23.20 17.56 -2.23
C CYS A 300 -24.67 17.15 -1.99
N GLY A 301 -25.19 17.26 -0.75
CA GLY A 301 -26.62 17.28 -0.46
C GLY A 301 -27.24 15.99 0.10
N ILE A 302 -26.46 14.98 0.51
CA ILE A 302 -26.96 13.66 0.90
C ILE A 302 -28.02 13.71 2.02
N ASN A 303 -27.83 14.55 3.03
CA ASN A 303 -28.77 14.70 4.14
C ASN A 303 -30.16 15.21 3.71
N SER A 304 -30.27 15.90 2.56
CA SER A 304 -31.59 16.31 2.03
C SER A 304 -32.50 15.11 1.74
N ILE A 305 -31.92 13.99 1.31
CA ILE A 305 -32.64 12.74 1.03
C ILE A 305 -32.76 11.91 2.32
N ILE A 306 -31.68 11.74 3.07
CA ILE A 306 -31.69 10.89 4.28
C ILE A 306 -32.61 11.43 5.38
N MET A 307 -32.63 12.76 5.61
CA MET A 307 -33.42 13.38 6.67
C MET A 307 -34.85 13.77 6.23
N TYR A 308 -35.06 14.11 4.96
CA TYR A 308 -36.35 14.66 4.47
C TYR A 308 -36.97 13.91 3.28
N GLY A 309 -36.36 12.81 2.81
CA GLY A 309 -36.74 12.11 1.59
C GLY A 309 -38.22 11.71 1.47
N VAL A 310 -38.88 11.32 2.57
CA VAL A 310 -40.32 11.00 2.54
C VAL A 310 -41.15 12.24 2.23
N SER A 311 -40.84 13.39 2.85
CA SER A 311 -41.52 14.67 2.60
C SER A 311 -41.22 15.24 1.21
N LEU A 312 -39.98 15.07 0.72
CA LEU A 312 -39.56 15.52 -0.61
C LEU A 312 -40.33 14.77 -1.71
N LEU A 313 -40.46 13.46 -1.57
CA LEU A 313 -41.11 12.60 -2.56
C LEU A 313 -42.64 12.64 -2.47
N SER A 314 -43.23 13.00 -1.33
CA SER A 314 -44.69 12.90 -1.10
C SER A 314 -45.55 13.68 -2.09
N GLY A 315 -45.04 14.81 -2.60
CA GLY A 315 -45.73 15.61 -3.62
C GLY A 315 -45.72 14.98 -5.02
N LEU A 316 -44.74 14.11 -5.31
CA LEU A 316 -44.53 13.48 -6.63
C LEU A 316 -45.05 12.04 -6.68
N LEU A 317 -44.97 11.31 -5.57
CA LEU A 317 -45.26 9.87 -5.47
C LEU A 317 -46.23 9.60 -4.33
N LYS A 318 -47.50 10.00 -4.54
CA LYS A 318 -48.62 9.68 -3.64
C LYS A 318 -48.66 8.16 -3.38
N SER A 319 -48.98 7.79 -2.15
CA SER A 319 -48.91 6.43 -1.59
C SER A 319 -47.51 5.78 -1.47
N ASN A 320 -46.60 5.96 -2.44
CA ASN A 320 -45.39 5.12 -2.55
C ASN A 320 -44.09 5.76 -2.01
N SER A 321 -44.11 7.02 -1.57
CA SER A 321 -42.89 7.77 -1.19
C SER A 321 -42.08 7.14 -0.05
N ALA A 322 -42.73 6.57 0.97
CA ALA A 322 -42.02 5.91 2.06
C ALA A 322 -41.32 4.62 1.57
N LEU A 323 -42.00 3.81 0.77
CA LEU A 323 -41.45 2.57 0.19
C LEU A 323 -40.26 2.85 -0.74
N LEU A 324 -40.31 3.93 -1.53
CA LEU A 324 -39.16 4.36 -2.33
C LEU A 324 -37.98 4.78 -1.45
N ASN A 325 -38.22 5.50 -0.35
CA ASN A 325 -37.14 5.89 0.57
C ASN A 325 -36.45 4.66 1.21
N LEU A 326 -37.22 3.64 1.60
CA LEU A 326 -36.67 2.34 2.05
C LEU A 326 -35.83 1.66 0.95
N ALA A 327 -36.32 1.63 -0.30
CA ALA A 327 -35.60 1.04 -1.43
C ALA A 327 -34.29 1.78 -1.74
N VAL A 328 -34.29 3.11 -1.66
CA VAL A 328 -33.10 3.97 -1.79
C VAL A 328 -32.06 3.63 -0.73
N SER A 329 -32.47 3.48 0.53
CA SER A 329 -31.57 3.10 1.63
C SER A 329 -31.03 1.67 1.50
N ALA A 330 -31.86 0.71 1.07
CA ALA A 330 -31.43 -0.66 0.81
C ALA A 330 -30.40 -0.73 -0.34
N ILE A 331 -30.63 0.02 -1.42
CA ILE A 331 -29.69 0.14 -2.55
C ILE A 331 -28.39 0.83 -2.10
N ASN A 332 -28.45 1.82 -1.21
CA ASN A 332 -27.25 2.44 -0.63
C ASN A 332 -26.36 1.42 0.11
N ILE A 333 -26.95 0.51 0.88
CA ILE A 333 -26.20 -0.60 1.53
C ILE A 333 -25.55 -1.49 0.47
N ILE A 334 -26.32 -1.95 -0.52
CA ILE A 334 -25.84 -2.86 -1.57
C ILE A 334 -24.69 -2.23 -2.38
N VAL A 335 -24.84 -0.98 -2.80
CA VAL A 335 -23.82 -0.27 -3.58
C VAL A 335 -22.58 0.03 -2.73
N THR A 336 -22.74 0.52 -1.50
CA THR A 336 -21.59 0.81 -0.61
C THR A 336 -20.81 -0.46 -0.27
N ALA A 337 -21.49 -1.57 0.06
CA ALA A 337 -20.83 -2.84 0.36
C ALA A 337 -20.19 -3.48 -0.89
N GLY A 338 -20.90 -3.48 -2.03
CA GLY A 338 -20.39 -4.00 -3.29
C GLY A 338 -19.22 -3.20 -3.86
N CYS A 339 -19.14 -1.90 -3.55
CA CYS A 339 -18.05 -1.02 -3.98
C CYS A 339 -16.95 -0.83 -2.92
N ALA A 340 -17.07 -1.39 -1.71
CA ALA A 340 -15.97 -1.35 -0.73
C ALA A 340 -14.63 -1.91 -1.29
N PRO A 341 -14.60 -3.06 -2.02
CA PRO A 341 -13.38 -3.53 -2.68
C PRO A 341 -12.90 -2.66 -3.85
N LEU A 342 -13.69 -1.67 -4.28
CA LEU A 342 -13.33 -0.74 -5.36
C LEU A 342 -12.39 0.36 -4.87
N VAL A 343 -12.47 0.74 -3.59
CA VAL A 343 -11.62 1.77 -2.96
C VAL A 343 -10.13 1.37 -2.99
N ASP A 344 -9.84 0.09 -2.76
CA ASP A 344 -8.50 -0.48 -2.85
C ASP A 344 -8.09 -0.86 -4.30
N LYS A 345 -9.04 -0.94 -5.25
CA LYS A 345 -8.77 -1.23 -6.67
C LYS A 345 -8.53 0.03 -7.50
N LEU A 346 -9.40 1.04 -7.44
CA LEU A 346 -9.29 2.27 -8.23
C LEU A 346 -8.48 3.38 -7.56
N GLY A 347 -8.39 3.38 -6.22
CA GLY A 347 -7.80 4.49 -5.46
C GLY A 347 -8.85 5.49 -4.93
N ARG A 348 -8.47 6.19 -3.87
CA ARG A 348 -9.37 7.02 -3.05
C ARG A 348 -9.85 8.24 -3.85
N LYS A 349 -8.95 8.89 -4.61
CA LYS A 349 -9.26 10.08 -5.41
C LYS A 349 -10.20 9.75 -6.57
N VAL A 350 -9.99 8.62 -7.23
CA VAL A 350 -10.84 8.16 -8.34
C VAL A 350 -12.26 7.83 -7.86
N CYS A 351 -12.41 7.17 -6.71
CA CYS A 351 -13.71 6.94 -6.09
C CYS A 351 -14.42 8.25 -5.70
N LEU A 352 -13.72 9.21 -5.08
CA LEU A 352 -14.29 10.51 -4.71
C LEU A 352 -14.78 11.30 -5.93
N LEU A 353 -13.96 11.43 -6.98
CA LEU A 353 -14.32 12.22 -8.17
C LEU A 353 -15.51 11.61 -8.93
N ASN A 354 -15.55 10.30 -9.11
CA ASN A 354 -16.69 9.62 -9.74
C ASN A 354 -17.99 9.76 -8.90
N SER A 355 -17.87 9.64 -7.58
CA SER A 355 -18.99 9.83 -6.65
C SER A 355 -19.59 11.24 -6.75
N ILE A 356 -18.74 12.27 -6.77
CA ILE A 356 -19.17 13.68 -6.90
C ILE A 356 -19.79 13.94 -8.28
N THR A 357 -19.19 13.43 -9.37
CA THR A 357 -19.77 13.55 -10.73
C THR A 357 -21.18 12.96 -10.78
N GLY A 358 -21.36 11.75 -10.25
CA GLY A 358 -22.65 11.06 -10.23
C GLY A 358 -23.70 11.79 -9.39
N MET A 359 -23.34 12.28 -8.21
CA MET A 359 -24.23 13.10 -7.36
C MET A 359 -24.58 14.45 -8.01
N GLY A 360 -23.62 15.11 -8.67
CA GLY A 360 -23.84 16.38 -9.38
C GLY A 360 -24.81 16.24 -10.56
N ILE A 361 -24.59 15.24 -11.42
CA ILE A 361 -25.50 14.93 -12.54
C ILE A 361 -26.89 14.55 -12.00
N SER A 362 -26.96 13.69 -10.98
CA SER A 362 -28.23 13.27 -10.39
C SER A 362 -28.97 14.43 -9.72
N SER A 363 -28.27 15.41 -9.16
CA SER A 363 -28.86 16.65 -8.63
C SER A 363 -29.54 17.47 -9.74
N LEU A 364 -28.91 17.59 -10.92
CA LEU A 364 -29.53 18.26 -12.07
C LEU A 364 -30.79 17.52 -12.55
N LEU A 365 -30.73 16.19 -12.64
CA LEU A 365 -31.88 15.36 -13.02
C LEU A 365 -33.03 15.47 -11.99
N LEU A 366 -32.70 15.53 -10.70
CA LEU A 366 -33.69 15.70 -9.63
C LEU A 366 -34.31 17.10 -9.61
N ALA A 367 -33.50 18.15 -9.84
CA ALA A 367 -34.00 19.52 -10.00
C ALA A 367 -35.03 19.62 -11.14
N ILE A 368 -34.68 19.06 -12.31
CA ILE A 368 -35.56 19.01 -13.50
C ILE A 368 -36.79 18.15 -13.22
N GLY A 369 -36.62 16.98 -12.61
CA GLY A 369 -37.70 16.06 -12.25
C GLY A 369 -38.76 16.72 -11.36
N ILE A 370 -38.34 17.37 -10.26
CA ILE A 370 -39.25 18.11 -9.37
C ILE A 370 -39.89 19.30 -10.11
N MET A 371 -39.10 20.12 -10.81
CA MET A 371 -39.61 21.32 -11.50
C MET A 371 -40.58 21.03 -12.64
N LYS A 372 -40.47 19.85 -13.28
CA LYS A 372 -41.39 19.39 -14.34
C LYS A 372 -42.45 18.42 -13.82
N SER A 373 -42.49 18.15 -12.50
CA SER A 373 -43.38 17.16 -11.88
C SER A 373 -43.28 15.75 -12.49
N VAL A 374 -42.09 15.37 -12.97
CA VAL A 374 -41.83 14.05 -13.59
C VAL A 374 -41.38 13.09 -12.50
N SER A 375 -42.33 12.38 -11.91
CA SER A 375 -42.09 11.51 -10.74
C SER A 375 -41.12 10.36 -11.01
N ILE A 376 -41.14 9.77 -12.21
CA ILE A 376 -40.23 8.67 -12.60
C ILE A 376 -38.79 9.19 -12.67
N LEU A 377 -38.55 10.32 -13.35
CA LEU A 377 -37.23 10.95 -13.43
C LEU A 377 -36.71 11.30 -12.03
N SER A 378 -37.58 11.82 -11.16
CA SER A 378 -37.23 12.16 -9.78
C SER A 378 -36.84 10.93 -8.95
N ALA A 379 -37.58 9.82 -9.09
CA ALA A 379 -37.25 8.56 -8.43
C ALA A 379 -35.91 7.98 -8.89
N VAL A 380 -35.69 7.92 -10.21
CA VAL A 380 -34.43 7.45 -10.80
C VAL A 380 -33.26 8.36 -10.41
N ALA A 381 -33.47 9.68 -10.38
CA ALA A 381 -32.44 10.63 -9.96
C ALA A 381 -32.05 10.46 -8.48
N VAL A 382 -33.01 10.24 -7.57
CA VAL A 382 -32.70 9.94 -6.15
C VAL A 382 -31.93 8.62 -6.02
N LEU A 383 -32.33 7.58 -6.76
CA LEU A 383 -31.64 6.29 -6.76
C LEU A 383 -30.19 6.40 -7.28
N LEU A 384 -29.98 7.12 -8.39
CA LEU A 384 -28.65 7.36 -8.96
C LEU A 384 -27.79 8.26 -8.06
N PHE A 385 -28.38 9.27 -7.43
CA PHE A 385 -27.69 10.17 -6.48
C PHE A 385 -27.12 9.36 -5.30
N VAL A 386 -27.97 8.56 -4.65
CA VAL A 386 -27.57 7.80 -3.45
C VAL A 386 -26.64 6.63 -3.81
N SER A 387 -26.84 5.98 -4.96
CA SER A 387 -25.86 5.02 -5.48
C SER A 387 -24.50 5.67 -5.71
N SER A 388 -24.46 6.87 -6.31
CA SER A 388 -23.23 7.61 -6.57
C SER A 388 -22.50 7.98 -5.28
N PHE A 389 -23.22 8.36 -4.21
CA PHE A 389 -22.65 8.61 -2.89
C PHE A 389 -21.90 7.38 -2.34
N GLY A 390 -22.50 6.19 -2.45
CA GLY A 390 -21.90 4.91 -2.01
C GLY A 390 -20.60 4.52 -2.72
N LEU A 391 -20.32 5.06 -3.92
CA LEU A 391 -19.09 4.79 -4.68
C LEU A 391 -17.82 5.44 -4.09
N GLY A 392 -17.96 6.46 -3.24
CA GLY A 392 -16.80 7.25 -2.80
C GLY A 392 -17.07 8.17 -1.61
N LEU A 393 -17.94 9.18 -1.75
CA LEU A 393 -18.21 10.15 -0.69
C LEU A 393 -18.79 9.54 0.58
N GLY A 394 -19.44 8.37 0.52
CA GLY A 394 -19.79 7.60 1.71
C GLY A 394 -18.55 7.08 2.45
N PRO A 395 -17.86 6.03 1.95
CA PRO A 395 -16.81 5.34 2.70
C PRO A 395 -15.46 6.07 2.79
N VAL A 396 -15.02 6.76 1.72
CA VAL A 396 -13.63 7.26 1.61
C VAL A 396 -13.27 8.35 2.65
N PRO A 397 -14.14 9.31 3.02
CA PRO A 397 -13.76 10.35 3.98
C PRO A 397 -13.33 9.79 5.35
N PHE A 398 -13.94 8.69 5.81
CA PHE A 398 -13.66 8.12 7.14
C PHE A 398 -12.29 7.46 7.26
N ILE A 399 -11.72 6.94 6.17
CA ILE A 399 -10.37 6.34 6.13
C ILE A 399 -9.28 7.37 5.87
N LEU A 400 -9.58 8.45 5.14
CA LEU A 400 -8.59 9.38 4.58
C LEU A 400 -7.71 10.04 5.66
N SER A 401 -8.27 10.33 6.84
CA SER A 401 -7.50 10.86 7.99
C SER A 401 -6.38 9.92 8.45
N SER A 402 -6.60 8.60 8.41
CA SER A 402 -5.61 7.60 8.81
C SER A 402 -4.57 7.28 7.71
N GLU A 403 -4.75 7.84 6.50
CA GLU A 403 -3.84 7.68 5.36
C GLU A 403 -3.04 8.96 5.03
N LEU A 404 -3.52 10.14 5.46
CA LEU A 404 -2.89 11.43 5.16
C LEU A 404 -2.10 12.07 6.32
N VAL A 405 -2.22 11.57 7.56
CA VAL A 405 -1.39 12.04 8.69
C VAL A 405 -0.91 10.88 9.56
N GLY A 406 0.21 11.07 10.25
CA GLY A 406 0.78 10.06 11.14
C GLY A 406 0.04 9.96 12.48
N PRO A 407 0.29 8.89 13.26
CA PRO A 407 -0.52 8.53 14.44
C PRO A 407 -0.67 9.67 15.46
N GLU A 408 0.41 10.44 15.66
CA GLU A 408 0.45 11.64 16.50
C GLU A 408 -0.58 12.74 16.14
N ALA A 409 -1.08 12.75 14.91
CA ALA A 409 -2.01 13.75 14.37
C ALA A 409 -3.38 13.19 13.92
N VAL A 410 -3.57 11.86 13.78
CA VAL A 410 -4.82 11.25 13.30
C VAL A 410 -6.03 11.69 14.14
N GLY A 411 -5.94 11.58 15.47
CA GLY A 411 -7.07 11.88 16.36
C GLY A 411 -7.56 13.34 16.28
N ALA A 412 -6.63 14.30 16.21
CA ALA A 412 -6.94 15.71 16.06
C ALA A 412 -7.45 16.05 14.65
N THR A 413 -6.85 15.45 13.61
CA THR A 413 -7.28 15.61 12.20
C THR A 413 -8.69 15.09 11.99
N GLN A 414 -8.99 13.88 12.47
CA GLN A 414 -10.32 13.27 12.40
C GLN A 414 -11.37 14.10 13.16
N SER A 415 -11.00 14.65 14.33
CA SER A 415 -11.88 15.55 15.11
C SER A 415 -12.20 16.85 14.36
N LEU A 416 -11.21 17.47 13.71
CA LEU A 416 -11.40 18.68 12.91
C LEU A 416 -12.21 18.43 11.63
N ALA A 417 -11.90 17.35 10.92
CA ALA A 417 -12.60 16.95 9.71
C ALA A 417 -14.08 16.63 9.99
N LEU A 418 -14.36 15.91 11.08
CA LEU A 418 -15.74 15.64 11.50
C LEU A 418 -16.41 16.85 12.14
N ALA A 419 -15.69 17.78 12.79
CA ALA A 419 -16.27 19.05 13.20
C ALA A 419 -16.75 19.89 11.99
N ALA A 420 -15.99 19.92 10.90
CA ALA A 420 -16.43 20.50 9.63
C ALA A 420 -17.64 19.75 9.04
N ASN A 421 -17.63 18.41 9.09
CA ASN A 421 -18.75 17.56 8.66
C ASN A 421 -20.05 17.85 9.43
N TRP A 422 -20.00 17.88 10.77
CA TRP A 422 -21.13 18.18 11.64
C TRP A 422 -21.64 19.61 11.44
N THR A 423 -20.74 20.57 11.21
CA THR A 423 -21.12 21.96 10.89
C THR A 423 -21.85 22.06 9.55
N ALA A 424 -21.38 21.38 8.50
CA ALA A 424 -22.08 21.32 7.22
C ALA A 424 -23.42 20.57 7.32
N THR A 425 -23.46 19.49 8.11
CA THR A 425 -24.67 18.72 8.41
C THR A 425 -25.72 19.57 9.13
N PHE A 426 -25.32 20.39 10.12
CA PHE A 426 -26.19 21.38 10.77
C PHE A 426 -26.76 22.38 9.75
N VAL A 427 -25.92 22.95 8.88
CA VAL A 427 -26.34 23.91 7.85
C VAL A 427 -27.35 23.28 6.88
N VAL A 428 -27.09 22.07 6.39
CA VAL A 428 -28.04 21.38 5.49
C VAL A 428 -29.35 21.08 6.23
N ALA A 429 -29.31 20.52 7.44
CA ALA A 429 -30.52 20.19 8.21
C ALA A 429 -31.36 21.44 8.54
N GLN A 430 -30.73 22.50 9.04
CA GLN A 430 -31.45 23.71 9.49
C GLN A 430 -32.03 24.53 8.33
N PHE A 431 -31.33 24.61 7.19
CA PHE A 431 -31.72 25.49 6.09
C PHE A 431 -32.38 24.79 4.88
N PHE A 432 -32.20 23.48 4.68
CA PHE A 432 -32.81 22.77 3.54
C PHE A 432 -34.34 22.86 3.51
N PRO A 433 -35.10 22.64 4.61
CA PRO A 433 -36.56 22.75 4.56
C PRO A 433 -37.03 24.15 4.13
N LEU A 434 -36.39 25.19 4.66
CA LEU A 434 -36.69 26.60 4.34
C LEU A 434 -36.30 26.98 2.91
N ALA A 435 -35.23 26.40 2.37
CA ALA A 435 -34.83 26.55 0.97
C ALA A 435 -35.78 25.81 0.03
N SER A 436 -36.16 24.58 0.36
CA SER A 436 -37.08 23.73 -0.43
C SER A 436 -38.49 24.32 -0.50
N GLU A 437 -38.98 24.93 0.60
CA GLU A 437 -40.26 25.64 0.63
C GLU A 437 -40.29 26.82 -0.36
N ARG A 438 -39.19 27.57 -0.52
CA ARG A 438 -39.14 28.77 -1.38
C ARG A 438 -38.63 28.53 -2.80
N LEU A 439 -37.77 27.54 -3.00
CA LEU A 439 -37.10 27.26 -4.28
C LEU A 439 -37.64 26.00 -4.97
N HIS A 440 -38.34 25.14 -4.23
CA HIS A 440 -38.76 23.80 -4.66
C HIS A 440 -37.56 23.05 -5.27
N GLY A 441 -37.76 22.35 -6.39
CA GLY A 441 -36.70 21.60 -7.09
C GLY A 441 -35.43 22.40 -7.43
N LYS A 442 -35.51 23.74 -7.51
CA LYS A 442 -34.33 24.58 -7.81
C LYS A 442 -33.24 24.49 -6.75
N VAL A 443 -33.55 24.06 -5.51
CA VAL A 443 -32.55 23.83 -4.47
C VAL A 443 -31.46 22.84 -4.90
N TYR A 444 -31.78 21.86 -5.75
CA TYR A 444 -30.82 20.88 -6.26
C TYR A 444 -29.84 21.45 -7.30
N PHE A 445 -30.10 22.61 -7.90
CA PHE A 445 -29.06 23.33 -8.67
C PHE A 445 -27.94 23.86 -7.76
N ILE A 446 -28.24 24.20 -6.50
CA ILE A 446 -27.23 24.64 -5.52
C ILE A 446 -26.31 23.47 -5.19
N PHE A 447 -26.86 22.28 -4.92
CA PHE A 447 -26.07 21.07 -4.71
C PHE A 447 -25.26 20.66 -5.94
N ALA A 448 -25.79 20.81 -7.16
CA ALA A 448 -25.03 20.57 -8.40
C ALA A 448 -23.85 21.55 -8.56
N GLY A 449 -24.04 22.84 -8.26
CA GLY A 449 -22.96 23.84 -8.28
C GLY A 449 -21.89 23.61 -7.20
N LEU A 450 -22.31 23.23 -5.99
CA LEU A 450 -21.41 22.84 -4.90
C LEU A 450 -20.63 21.57 -5.27
N ALA A 451 -21.28 20.56 -5.85
CA ALA A 451 -20.60 19.36 -6.35
C ALA A 451 -19.53 19.70 -7.39
N ALA A 452 -19.79 20.60 -8.34
CA ALA A 452 -18.79 21.05 -9.31
C ALA A 452 -17.59 21.76 -8.63
N PHE A 453 -17.84 22.61 -7.63
CA PHE A 453 -16.79 23.25 -6.83
C PHE A 453 -15.92 22.23 -6.08
N PHE A 454 -16.54 21.28 -5.35
CA PHE A 454 -15.80 20.26 -4.61
C PHE A 454 -15.08 19.27 -5.54
N TRP A 455 -15.64 18.97 -6.71
CA TRP A 455 -14.96 18.18 -7.75
C TRP A 455 -13.65 18.84 -8.18
N LEU A 456 -13.69 20.13 -8.52
CA LEU A 456 -12.50 20.89 -8.91
C LEU A 456 -11.47 20.96 -7.77
N PHE A 457 -11.92 21.22 -6.54
CA PHE A 457 -11.03 21.23 -5.37
C PHE A 457 -10.34 19.87 -5.16
N ILE A 458 -11.10 18.78 -5.21
CA ILE A 458 -10.57 17.42 -4.97
C ILE A 458 -9.69 16.97 -6.15
N ALA A 459 -9.99 17.38 -7.38
CA ALA A 459 -9.17 17.12 -8.55
C ALA A 459 -7.77 17.76 -8.44
N TRP A 460 -7.65 18.97 -7.88
CA TRP A 460 -6.38 19.67 -7.75
C TRP A 460 -5.64 19.46 -6.43
N PHE A 461 -6.32 19.49 -5.28
CA PHE A 461 -5.68 19.61 -3.95
C PHE A 461 -5.62 18.32 -3.14
N VAL A 462 -6.43 17.30 -3.46
CA VAL A 462 -6.38 15.99 -2.76
C VAL A 462 -5.41 15.07 -3.51
N PRO A 463 -4.37 14.51 -2.87
CA PRO A 463 -3.48 13.52 -3.49
C PRO A 463 -4.15 12.13 -3.53
N GLU A 464 -3.64 11.23 -4.36
CA GLU A 464 -3.97 9.80 -4.23
C GLU A 464 -3.12 9.17 -3.11
N THR A 465 -3.78 8.36 -2.26
CA THR A 465 -3.18 7.69 -1.10
C THR A 465 -2.93 6.20 -1.32
N LYS A 466 -3.64 5.56 -2.26
CA LYS A 466 -3.51 4.13 -2.54
C LYS A 466 -2.04 3.72 -2.78
N GLY A 467 -1.60 2.71 -2.04
CA GLY A 467 -0.32 2.02 -2.24
C GLY A 467 0.90 2.73 -1.66
N LYS A 468 0.74 3.93 -1.11
CA LYS A 468 1.82 4.70 -0.47
C LYS A 468 2.07 4.20 0.96
N LYS A 469 3.34 4.10 1.36
CA LYS A 469 3.75 3.53 2.66
C LYS A 469 4.06 4.58 3.73
N SER A 470 4.27 5.85 3.36
CA SER A 470 4.51 6.93 4.33
C SER A 470 3.68 8.19 4.06
N VAL A 471 3.55 9.02 5.10
CA VAL A 471 2.90 10.34 5.02
C VAL A 471 3.68 11.28 4.10
N ASP A 472 5.01 11.18 4.08
CA ASP A 472 5.89 11.98 3.22
C ASP A 472 5.75 11.64 1.72
N GLU A 473 5.27 10.43 1.43
CA GLU A 473 4.96 9.97 0.07
C GLU A 473 3.56 10.46 -0.37
N SER A 474 2.59 10.55 0.55
CA SER A 474 1.25 11.07 0.25
C SER A 474 1.20 12.61 0.20
N ALA A 475 2.04 13.31 0.95
CA ALA A 475 2.12 14.77 0.99
C ALA A 475 2.74 15.44 -0.27
N ARG A 476 3.40 14.69 -1.16
CA ARG A 476 3.95 15.22 -2.41
C ARG A 476 2.82 15.50 -3.42
N PRO A 477 2.68 16.72 -3.97
CA PRO A 477 1.66 17.01 -4.98
C PRO A 477 1.98 16.23 -6.26
N SER A 478 1.02 15.42 -6.71
CA SER A 478 1.13 14.72 -7.99
C SER A 478 1.00 15.71 -9.14
N SER A 479 1.89 15.63 -10.13
CA SER A 479 1.74 16.31 -11.41
C SER A 479 0.37 15.98 -12.01
N ALA A 480 -0.36 17.00 -12.49
CA ALA A 480 -1.62 16.78 -13.17
C ALA A 480 -1.42 16.03 -14.51
N PHE A 481 -2.48 15.35 -14.97
CA PHE A 481 -2.55 14.50 -16.17
C PHE A 481 -1.96 13.08 -16.05
N ASP A 482 -2.62 12.25 -15.24
CA ASP A 482 -2.84 10.84 -15.61
C ASP A 482 -4.32 10.66 -15.98
N PHE A 483 -4.64 10.81 -17.27
CA PHE A 483 -5.96 10.49 -17.84
C PHE A 483 -5.80 9.29 -18.77
N ILE A 484 -6.60 8.25 -18.57
CA ILE A 484 -6.64 7.08 -19.46
C ILE A 484 -7.23 7.53 -20.81
N PRO A 485 -6.49 7.50 -21.94
CA PRO A 485 -7.04 7.84 -23.24
C PRO A 485 -7.85 6.65 -23.78
N VAL A 486 -9.13 6.86 -24.06
CA VAL A 486 -9.89 5.91 -24.89
C VAL A 486 -9.32 5.95 -26.29
N GLY A 487 -8.88 4.80 -26.80
CA GLY A 487 -8.11 4.74 -28.05
C GLY A 487 -8.90 5.14 -29.29
N SER A 488 -8.36 6.09 -30.04
CA SER A 488 -8.65 6.32 -31.46
C SER A 488 -7.38 6.10 -32.29
N LEU A 489 -7.53 5.64 -33.54
CA LEU A 489 -6.45 5.04 -34.33
C LEU A 489 -5.35 6.04 -34.79
N PRO A 490 -4.15 5.55 -35.15
CA PRO A 490 -2.94 6.36 -35.23
C PRO A 490 -2.75 7.10 -36.56
N CYS A 491 -2.04 8.23 -36.51
CA CYS A 491 -1.34 8.81 -37.65
C CYS A 491 0.18 8.58 -37.50
N HIS A 492 0.81 7.98 -38.51
CA HIS A 492 2.26 7.76 -38.53
C HIS A 492 3.04 9.04 -38.87
N PRO A 493 4.17 9.30 -38.19
CA PRO A 493 5.28 10.08 -38.75
C PRO A 493 6.24 9.16 -39.52
N VAL A 494 6.63 9.57 -40.73
CA VAL A 494 7.74 8.96 -41.50
C VAL A 494 9.05 9.69 -41.16
N PRO A 495 10.24 9.03 -41.18
CA PRO A 495 11.49 9.64 -40.70
C PRO A 495 12.01 10.81 -41.56
N ALA A 496 12.89 11.61 -40.96
CA ALA A 496 13.40 12.86 -41.53
C ALA A 496 14.52 12.69 -42.57
N ALA A 497 14.65 13.68 -43.46
CA ALA A 497 15.81 13.90 -44.31
C ALA A 497 16.16 15.40 -44.41
N MET A 498 17.31 15.76 -43.82
CA MET A 498 18.39 16.59 -44.36
C MET A 498 18.12 17.93 -45.11
N GLU A 499 18.71 18.99 -44.54
CA GLU A 499 19.79 19.81 -45.15
C GLU A 499 19.49 21.18 -45.83
N LYS A 500 20.43 22.13 -45.59
CA LYS A 500 20.74 23.41 -46.28
C LYS A 500 19.67 24.51 -46.48
N ALA A 501 19.75 25.47 -45.56
CA ALA A 501 20.20 26.86 -45.82
C ALA A 501 19.46 27.80 -46.82
N SER A 502 18.95 28.89 -46.23
CA SER A 502 19.16 30.30 -46.65
C SER A 502 18.21 31.00 -47.65
N VAL A 503 18.30 32.34 -47.63
CA VAL A 503 17.90 33.32 -48.66
C VAL A 503 16.41 33.75 -48.78
N LEU A 504 16.17 34.97 -48.27
CA LEU A 504 15.28 36.06 -48.74
C LEU A 504 13.74 35.88 -48.89
N ARG A 505 13.02 36.86 -48.27
CA ARG A 505 11.96 37.76 -48.83
C ARG A 505 10.72 37.15 -49.56
N ASN A 506 9.54 37.77 -49.60
CA ASN A 506 8.83 38.85 -48.90
C ASN A 506 7.43 38.97 -49.60
N ILE A 507 6.59 39.95 -49.24
CA ILE A 507 5.57 40.58 -50.13
C ILE A 507 4.24 39.80 -50.44
N THR A 508 3.20 40.27 -49.73
CA THR A 508 1.82 40.61 -50.17
C THR A 508 0.72 39.57 -50.54
N ASN A 509 -0.42 39.76 -49.84
CA ASN A 509 -1.85 39.64 -50.21
C ASN A 509 -2.21 40.38 -51.56
N PRO A 510 -3.44 40.41 -52.12
CA PRO A 510 -4.72 39.77 -51.71
C PRO A 510 -5.63 39.23 -52.86
N GLN A 511 -6.88 38.89 -52.49
CA GLN A 511 -8.16 39.15 -53.19
C GLN A 511 -8.87 38.11 -54.09
N CYS A 512 -10.22 38.22 -54.06
CA CYS A 512 -11.23 37.85 -55.08
C CYS A 512 -11.56 36.36 -55.33
N GLN A 513 -12.80 35.97 -55.68
CA GLN A 513 -14.15 36.57 -55.49
C GLN A 513 -15.26 35.55 -55.85
N LEU A 514 -16.46 35.68 -55.25
CA LEU A 514 -17.76 35.12 -55.72
C LEU A 514 -17.88 33.56 -55.83
N SER A 515 -19.07 32.92 -55.89
CA SER A 515 -20.49 33.32 -55.72
C SER A 515 -21.38 32.09 -55.46
N MET A 516 -22.50 32.25 -54.72
CA MET A 516 -23.90 31.77 -55.00
C MET A 516 -24.15 30.29 -55.46
N LEU A 517 -25.21 29.54 -55.10
CA LEU A 517 -26.55 29.84 -54.55
C LEU A 517 -27.29 28.55 -54.06
N LYS A 518 -28.35 28.72 -53.24
CA LYS A 518 -29.58 27.88 -53.10
C LYS A 518 -29.58 26.43 -52.53
N THR A 519 -30.28 26.30 -51.40
CA THR A 519 -31.22 25.22 -50.98
C THR A 519 -32.59 25.39 -51.73
N PRO A 520 -33.71 24.57 -51.62
CA PRO A 520 -34.21 23.86 -50.42
C PRO A 520 -35.09 22.55 -50.54
N ASN A 521 -35.43 22.00 -49.37
CA ASN A 521 -36.62 21.25 -48.89
C ASN A 521 -37.56 20.40 -49.80
N SER A 522 -37.88 19.16 -49.36
CA SER A 522 -39.26 18.61 -49.25
C SER A 522 -39.36 17.27 -48.46
N THR A 523 -40.53 16.95 -47.90
CA THR A 523 -40.96 15.69 -47.21
C THR A 523 -42.46 15.43 -47.53
N PRO A 524 -43.24 14.42 -47.02
CA PRO A 524 -42.98 13.15 -46.28
C PRO A 524 -43.75 11.90 -46.88
N LEU A 525 -44.07 10.86 -46.06
CA LEU A 525 -45.08 9.75 -46.24
C LEU A 525 -44.72 8.57 -47.21
N ASP A 526 -45.17 7.31 -47.08
CA ASP A 526 -45.77 6.46 -45.98
C ASP A 526 -45.79 4.94 -46.41
N SER A 527 -46.31 4.02 -45.57
CA SER A 527 -46.80 2.62 -45.81
C SER A 527 -45.87 1.38 -45.69
N SER A 528 -46.47 0.18 -45.60
CA SER A 528 -45.86 -1.16 -45.30
C SER A 528 -46.86 -2.32 -45.65
N PRO A 529 -46.59 -3.63 -45.36
CA PRO A 529 -45.54 -4.60 -45.78
C PRO A 529 -46.19 -5.71 -46.69
N PRO A 530 -46.12 -7.08 -46.53
CA PRO A 530 -45.09 -8.09 -46.15
C PRO A 530 -44.96 -9.32 -47.14
N LYS A 531 -44.23 -10.40 -46.75
CA LYS A 531 -44.28 -11.83 -47.26
C LYS A 531 -43.66 -12.11 -48.69
N HIS A 532 -43.21 -13.32 -49.13
CA HIS A 532 -42.94 -14.67 -48.54
C HIS A 532 -42.11 -15.63 -49.48
N TYR A 533 -41.44 -16.65 -48.89
CA TYR A 533 -41.22 -18.08 -49.36
C TYR A 533 -40.12 -18.59 -50.36
N GLN A 534 -39.78 -19.89 -50.13
CA GLN A 534 -39.09 -20.96 -50.92
C GLN A 534 -37.54 -20.92 -51.15
N ILE A 535 -36.70 -21.97 -50.98
CA ILE A 535 -36.74 -23.48 -50.87
C ILE A 535 -36.72 -24.21 -52.24
N CYS A 536 -35.88 -25.24 -52.56
CA CYS A 536 -34.90 -26.09 -51.81
C CYS A 536 -33.50 -26.09 -52.54
N SER A 537 -32.64 -27.12 -52.79
CA SER A 537 -32.48 -28.60 -52.55
C SER A 537 -31.08 -29.06 -53.10
N GLN A 538 -30.43 -30.21 -52.79
CA GLN A 538 -30.36 -31.13 -51.62
C GLN A 538 -29.27 -32.25 -51.81
N SER A 539 -28.44 -32.55 -50.80
CA SER A 539 -27.80 -33.88 -50.50
C SER A 539 -26.67 -34.43 -51.44
N PRO A 540 -25.98 -35.56 -51.12
CA PRO A 540 -26.07 -36.50 -49.96
C PRO A 540 -24.68 -36.78 -49.29
N THR A 541 -24.34 -37.81 -48.48
CA THR A 541 -24.97 -39.06 -47.95
C THR A 541 -24.23 -39.57 -46.67
N ARG A 542 -24.92 -40.30 -45.76
CA ARG A 542 -24.43 -41.37 -44.81
C ARG A 542 -23.41 -41.03 -43.67
N GLN A 543 -23.42 -41.66 -42.47
CA GLN A 543 -24.45 -42.44 -41.74
C GLN A 543 -24.13 -42.60 -40.21
N ILE A 544 -25.14 -42.36 -39.35
CA ILE A 544 -25.58 -43.08 -38.11
C ILE A 544 -24.66 -43.24 -36.86
N SER A 545 -25.18 -42.64 -35.76
CA SER A 545 -25.45 -43.04 -34.34
C SER A 545 -25.22 -44.50 -33.84
N ASP A 546 -25.57 -44.98 -32.62
CA ASP A 546 -26.50 -44.67 -31.47
C ASP A 546 -26.03 -45.50 -30.22
N LEU A 547 -26.46 -45.43 -28.93
CA LEU A 547 -27.21 -44.50 -28.03
C LEU A 547 -26.98 -44.96 -26.53
N ASN A 548 -27.62 -44.35 -25.52
CA ASN A 548 -27.63 -44.74 -24.09
C ASN A 548 -28.51 -45.96 -23.75
N LEU A 549 -28.25 -46.69 -22.64
CA LEU A 549 -29.23 -46.93 -21.53
C LEU A 549 -28.74 -47.85 -20.36
N THR A 550 -29.44 -47.69 -19.24
CA THR A 550 -29.39 -48.29 -17.88
C THR A 550 -29.31 -49.82 -17.71
N HIS A 551 -28.62 -50.31 -16.65
CA HIS A 551 -29.26 -51.02 -15.52
C HIS A 551 -28.34 -51.28 -14.30
N GLU A 552 -28.92 -51.55 -13.12
CA GLU A 552 -28.25 -52.00 -11.88
C GLU A 552 -28.26 -53.54 -11.71
N ALA A 553 -27.24 -54.13 -11.06
CA ALA A 553 -27.36 -55.07 -9.91
C ALA A 553 -26.07 -55.88 -9.58
N SER A 554 -25.58 -55.79 -8.33
CA SER A 554 -24.80 -56.84 -7.57
C SER A 554 -23.42 -57.31 -8.11
N THR A 555 -22.41 -57.77 -7.34
CA THR A 555 -22.16 -57.85 -5.87
C THR A 555 -20.65 -58.02 -5.58
N GLN A 556 -20.16 -57.50 -4.44
CA GLN A 556 -18.84 -57.81 -3.80
C GLN A 556 -17.58 -57.37 -4.61
N THR A 557 -16.39 -57.05 -4.03
CA THR A 557 -15.86 -57.14 -2.65
C THR A 557 -14.92 -55.94 -2.35
N ARG A 558 -14.44 -55.78 -1.09
CA ARG A 558 -13.44 -54.77 -0.66
C ARG A 558 -12.03 -54.99 -1.26
N ALA A 559 -11.29 -53.91 -1.55
CA ALA A 559 -10.06 -53.51 -0.81
C ALA A 559 -9.25 -52.35 -1.47
N ASP A 560 -9.04 -51.28 -0.70
CA ASP A 560 -7.82 -50.46 -0.49
C ASP A 560 -6.96 -49.80 -1.62
N ALA A 561 -6.25 -48.75 -1.18
CA ALA A 561 -5.02 -48.13 -1.72
C ALA A 561 -5.12 -47.02 -2.81
N ASP A 562 -5.05 -45.79 -2.30
CA ASP A 562 -4.86 -44.48 -2.94
C ASP A 562 -4.02 -44.35 -4.22
N GLY A 563 -4.43 -43.40 -5.07
CA GLY A 563 -3.57 -42.71 -6.03
C GLY A 563 -4.05 -41.28 -6.30
N GLN A 564 -3.27 -40.28 -5.87
CA GLN A 564 -3.48 -38.86 -6.23
C GLN A 564 -2.22 -38.26 -6.85
N SER A 565 -2.40 -37.36 -7.81
CA SER A 565 -1.34 -36.81 -8.66
C SER A 565 -0.57 -35.66 -8.01
N HIS A 566 0.76 -35.70 -8.11
CA HIS A 566 1.63 -34.63 -7.63
C HIS A 566 1.58 -33.39 -8.53
N ALA A 567 0.99 -32.30 -8.01
CA ALA A 567 1.34 -30.95 -8.46
C ALA A 567 2.77 -30.61 -8.01
N GLN A 568 3.53 -29.87 -8.85
CA GLN A 568 4.94 -29.59 -8.61
C GLN A 568 5.12 -28.25 -7.85
N ASN A 569 5.93 -28.28 -6.78
CA ASN A 569 6.22 -27.10 -5.95
C ASN A 569 7.39 -26.29 -6.52
N LEU A 570 7.27 -24.96 -6.47
CA LEU A 570 8.35 -24.02 -6.75
C LEU A 570 9.26 -23.86 -5.51
N PRO A 571 10.58 -23.67 -5.67
CA PRO A 571 11.51 -23.38 -4.59
C PRO A 571 11.54 -21.86 -4.27
N PRO A 572 11.76 -21.46 -2.99
CA PRO A 572 11.67 -20.06 -2.57
C PRO A 572 12.92 -19.22 -2.91
N SER A 573 12.69 -17.94 -3.24
CA SER A 573 13.70 -16.87 -3.36
C SER A 573 14.18 -16.38 -1.98
N LEU A 574 15.43 -15.93 -1.87
CA LEU A 574 16.03 -15.45 -0.61
C LEU A 574 16.04 -13.92 -0.43
N ILE A 575 15.70 -13.12 -1.45
CA ILE A 575 15.72 -11.65 -1.40
C ILE A 575 14.36 -11.06 -1.82
N SER A 576 13.29 -11.65 -1.29
CA SER A 576 11.98 -11.03 -1.02
C SER A 576 11.23 -11.94 -0.06
N PRO A 577 10.30 -11.43 0.78
CA PRO A 577 9.72 -12.19 1.88
C PRO A 577 8.73 -13.26 1.38
N ALA A 578 9.27 -14.39 0.91
CA ALA A 578 8.58 -15.66 0.99
C ALA A 578 8.36 -15.99 2.48
N PHE A 579 7.15 -16.47 2.80
CA PHE A 579 6.75 -16.89 4.15
C PHE A 579 7.86 -17.73 4.80
N THR A 580 8.26 -17.35 6.02
CA THR A 580 9.14 -18.19 6.86
C THR A 580 8.27 -19.12 7.69
N PRO A 581 8.08 -20.41 7.33
CA PRO A 581 7.44 -21.36 8.22
C PRO A 581 8.32 -21.57 9.48
N PRO A 582 7.72 -21.85 10.65
CA PRO A 582 8.48 -21.95 11.89
C PRO A 582 9.37 -23.20 11.92
N SER A 583 10.56 -23.03 12.49
CA SER A 583 11.63 -24.03 12.67
C SER A 583 12.33 -24.50 11.38
N THR A 584 13.65 -24.64 11.46
CA THR A 584 14.46 -25.41 10.52
C THR A 584 14.89 -26.71 11.21
N PRO A 585 14.21 -27.85 10.96
CA PRO A 585 14.78 -29.15 11.31
C PRO A 585 16.06 -29.34 10.49
N GLY A 586 17.21 -29.45 11.14
CA GLY A 586 18.48 -29.55 10.45
C GLY A 586 18.57 -30.80 9.58
N ARG A 587 18.69 -30.64 8.26
CA ARG A 587 19.15 -31.71 7.37
C ARG A 587 20.02 -31.15 6.25
N SER A 588 21.25 -31.67 6.19
CA SER A 588 22.28 -31.25 5.24
C SER A 588 21.89 -31.56 3.80
N THR A 589 21.69 -30.52 2.99
CA THR A 589 21.89 -30.61 1.53
C THR A 589 23.38 -30.52 1.19
N PRO A 590 23.86 -31.11 0.08
CA PRO A 590 25.30 -31.26 -0.15
C PRO A 590 26.03 -29.94 -0.39
N ASN A 591 27.27 -29.85 0.11
CA ASN A 591 28.24 -28.87 -0.36
C ASN A 591 28.86 -29.37 -1.68
N PRO A 592 28.63 -28.64 -2.79
CA PRO A 592 29.70 -28.38 -3.74
C PRO A 592 30.05 -26.90 -3.68
N THR A 593 31.26 -26.58 -3.22
CA THR A 593 31.85 -25.25 -3.44
C THR A 593 31.83 -24.97 -4.95
N PRO A 594 31.34 -23.79 -5.41
CA PRO A 594 31.25 -23.50 -6.83
C PRO A 594 32.64 -23.58 -7.46
N ARG A 595 32.80 -24.31 -8.57
CA ARG A 595 34.08 -24.45 -9.26
C ARG A 595 34.55 -23.09 -9.78
N SER A 596 35.50 -22.50 -9.05
CA SER A 596 36.25 -21.30 -9.37
C SER A 596 37.19 -21.55 -10.54
N VAL A 597 37.31 -20.60 -11.45
CA VAL A 597 38.34 -20.60 -12.51
C VAL A 597 39.15 -19.32 -12.40
N PRO A 598 40.49 -19.40 -12.18
CA PRO A 598 41.37 -18.24 -12.30
C PRO A 598 41.27 -17.65 -13.71
N VAL A 599 41.16 -16.33 -13.82
CA VAL A 599 41.11 -15.66 -15.12
C VAL A 599 42.44 -15.00 -15.38
N ASP A 600 43.12 -15.41 -16.44
CA ASP A 600 44.25 -14.65 -16.97
C ASP A 600 43.72 -13.65 -18.00
N THR A 601 43.68 -12.36 -17.63
CA THR A 601 43.25 -11.27 -18.53
C THR A 601 44.42 -10.66 -19.33
N SER A 602 45.56 -11.34 -19.47
CA SER A 602 46.68 -10.88 -20.33
C SER A 602 46.61 -11.33 -21.80
N LEU A 603 45.55 -12.04 -22.22
CA LEU A 603 45.41 -12.59 -23.58
C LEU A 603 44.32 -11.86 -24.39
N GLU A 604 44.72 -11.13 -25.43
CA GLU A 604 43.79 -10.48 -26.37
C GLU A 604 43.11 -11.50 -27.29
N THR A 605 41.77 -11.57 -27.25
CA THR A 605 41.00 -12.37 -28.23
C THR A 605 39.66 -11.75 -28.64
N SER A 606 39.49 -11.63 -29.96
CA SER A 606 38.23 -11.45 -30.72
C SER A 606 37.45 -10.12 -30.62
N SER A 607 36.68 -9.86 -31.69
CA SER A 607 36.34 -8.52 -32.21
C SER A 607 34.99 -7.93 -31.77
N HIS A 608 34.42 -8.39 -30.66
CA HIS A 608 33.20 -7.81 -30.05
C HIS A 608 33.47 -7.41 -28.60
N ALA A 609 34.48 -6.55 -28.39
CA ALA A 609 34.71 -5.94 -27.09
C ALA A 609 33.59 -4.95 -26.74
N PRO A 610 33.08 -4.93 -25.49
CA PRO A 610 32.17 -3.88 -25.04
C PRO A 610 32.91 -2.53 -25.02
N ALA A 611 32.23 -1.46 -25.42
CA ALA A 611 32.82 -0.12 -25.40
C ALA A 611 33.09 0.33 -23.95
N LEU A 612 34.36 0.32 -23.56
CA LEU A 612 34.81 0.89 -22.28
C LEU A 612 34.67 2.42 -22.34
N LEU A 613 34.36 3.05 -21.20
CA LEU A 613 34.37 4.51 -21.10
C LEU A 613 35.83 4.98 -21.01
N ASN A 614 36.21 5.98 -21.82
CA ASN A 614 37.56 6.57 -21.80
C ASN A 614 37.95 7.17 -20.44
N THR A 615 36.96 7.53 -19.62
CA THR A 615 37.11 8.01 -18.24
C THR A 615 36.00 7.40 -17.39
N LEU A 616 36.31 6.99 -16.15
CA LEU A 616 35.30 6.44 -15.25
C LEU A 616 34.35 7.54 -14.73
N PRO A 617 33.07 7.21 -14.45
CA PRO A 617 32.13 8.14 -13.83
C PRO A 617 32.60 8.62 -12.45
N ILE A 618 32.24 9.85 -12.10
CA ILE A 618 32.34 10.34 -10.72
C ILE A 618 31.13 9.78 -9.96
N VAL A 619 31.39 9.18 -8.79
CA VAL A 619 30.37 8.63 -7.89
C VAL A 619 30.56 9.16 -6.48
N GLU A 620 29.46 9.34 -5.76
CA GLU A 620 29.46 9.70 -4.34
C GLU A 620 28.38 8.89 -3.61
N CYS A 621 28.75 8.28 -2.48
CA CYS A 621 27.82 7.62 -1.58
C CYS A 621 27.08 8.68 -0.76
N GLU A 622 25.78 8.83 -1.02
CA GLU A 622 24.98 9.86 -0.33
C GLU A 622 24.60 9.43 1.09
N VAL A 623 24.27 8.15 1.31
CA VAL A 623 23.87 7.60 2.63
C VAL A 623 24.13 6.08 2.73
N ARG A 624 24.35 5.58 3.95
CA ARG A 624 24.45 4.14 4.27
C ARG A 624 23.60 3.75 5.49
N ALA A 625 22.88 2.64 5.41
CA ALA A 625 22.14 2.05 6.54
C ALA A 625 22.55 0.59 6.79
N ARG A 626 22.60 0.17 8.06
CA ARG A 626 22.73 -1.24 8.45
C ARG A 626 21.37 -1.93 8.34
N ILE A 627 21.29 -3.01 7.56
CA ILE A 627 20.11 -3.88 7.47
C ILE A 627 20.37 -5.12 8.35
N PRO A 628 19.52 -5.43 9.35
CA PRO A 628 19.69 -6.63 10.17
C PRO A 628 19.62 -7.91 9.33
N THR A 629 20.58 -8.81 9.52
CA THR A 629 20.57 -10.19 9.00
C THR A 629 20.31 -11.16 10.15
N THR A 630 19.59 -12.25 9.89
CA THR A 630 19.28 -13.29 10.89
C THR A 630 20.43 -14.25 11.14
N THR A 631 21.31 -14.43 10.16
CA THR A 631 22.51 -15.28 10.23
C THR A 631 23.63 -14.70 9.36
N GLY A 632 24.88 -15.06 9.67
CA GLY A 632 26.06 -14.69 8.87
C GLY A 632 26.53 -13.26 9.05
N HIS A 633 27.12 -12.69 7.99
CA HIS A 633 27.60 -11.31 7.95
C HIS A 633 26.49 -10.28 8.12
N GLU A 634 26.82 -9.13 8.70
CA GLU A 634 25.92 -7.96 8.70
C GLU A 634 25.77 -7.39 7.28
N MET A 635 24.56 -6.93 6.94
CA MET A 635 24.31 -6.29 5.64
C MET A 635 24.25 -4.75 5.79
N PHE A 636 24.83 -4.03 4.83
CA PHE A 636 24.85 -2.58 4.76
C PHE A 636 24.42 -2.11 3.37
N LEU A 637 23.30 -1.40 3.30
CA LEU A 637 22.83 -0.78 2.06
C LEU A 637 23.45 0.61 1.91
N HIS A 638 24.11 0.85 0.78
CA HIS A 638 24.69 2.13 0.39
C HIS A 638 23.94 2.70 -0.81
N VAL A 639 23.59 3.98 -0.78
CA VAL A 639 23.00 4.71 -1.92
C VAL A 639 24.09 5.57 -2.57
N TYR A 640 24.21 5.47 -3.89
CA TYR A 640 25.17 6.21 -4.70
C TYR A 640 24.49 7.11 -5.71
N ARG A 641 25.01 8.33 -5.83
CA ARG A 641 24.76 9.27 -6.92
C ARG A 641 25.95 9.32 -7.86
N ASN A 642 25.72 9.75 -9.10
CA ASN A 642 26.74 9.80 -10.14
C ASN A 642 26.57 11.00 -11.08
N ASN A 643 27.52 11.21 -12.00
CA ASN A 643 27.53 12.31 -12.98
C ASN A 643 27.15 11.90 -14.43
N VAL A 644 26.68 10.67 -14.66
CA VAL A 644 26.34 10.13 -15.99
C VAL A 644 24.83 9.92 -16.18
N ASP A 645 24.10 9.50 -15.14
CA ASP A 645 22.63 9.49 -15.13
C ASP A 645 22.03 10.07 -13.84
N ASN A 646 20.78 10.52 -13.92
CA ASN A 646 20.02 11.07 -12.79
C ASN A 646 19.38 9.95 -11.94
N LYS A 647 20.06 8.82 -11.74
CA LYS A 647 19.56 7.70 -10.93
C LYS A 647 20.42 7.49 -9.70
N GLU A 648 19.74 7.12 -8.62
CA GLU A 648 20.33 6.50 -7.44
C GLU A 648 20.66 5.03 -7.77
N HIS A 649 21.90 4.60 -7.54
CA HIS A 649 22.31 3.19 -7.66
C HIS A 649 22.68 2.64 -6.28
N LEU A 650 22.60 1.33 -6.09
CA LEU A 650 22.75 0.72 -4.77
C LEU A 650 23.98 -0.19 -4.69
N ALA A 651 24.64 -0.21 -3.54
CA ALA A 651 25.58 -1.27 -3.19
C ALA A 651 25.13 -1.98 -1.90
N ILE A 652 24.81 -3.26 -2.01
CA ILE A 652 24.46 -4.15 -0.90
C ILE A 652 25.75 -4.82 -0.44
N VAL A 653 26.29 -4.38 0.69
CA VAL A 653 27.58 -4.85 1.23
C VAL A 653 27.34 -5.82 2.38
N PHE A 654 28.12 -6.89 2.43
CA PHE A 654 28.10 -7.91 3.47
C PHE A 654 29.44 -7.90 4.21
N GLY A 655 29.39 -7.71 5.53
CA GLY A 655 30.55 -7.54 6.41
C GLY A 655 30.87 -6.07 6.70
N SER A 656 31.64 -5.82 7.77
CA SER A 656 32.01 -4.48 8.27
C SER A 656 33.21 -3.85 7.55
N GLU A 657 34.03 -4.65 6.87
CA GLU A 657 35.37 -4.24 6.41
C GLU A 657 35.37 -3.55 5.03
N ILE A 658 34.27 -3.62 4.29
CA ILE A 658 34.10 -2.97 2.99
C ILE A 658 33.40 -1.63 3.22
N ARG A 659 34.05 -0.52 2.84
CA ARG A 659 33.63 0.84 3.21
C ARG A 659 33.85 1.84 2.08
N SER A 660 32.88 2.72 1.90
CA SER A 660 32.90 3.82 0.93
C SER A 660 33.80 4.97 1.41
N ARG A 661 34.77 5.36 0.59
CA ARG A 661 35.68 6.49 0.85
C ARG A 661 34.91 7.82 0.83
N SER A 662 33.99 8.00 -0.12
CA SER A 662 33.14 9.19 -0.24
C SER A 662 32.12 9.31 0.90
N LEU A 663 31.61 8.19 1.41
CA LEU A 663 30.82 8.15 2.65
C LEU A 663 31.67 8.60 3.85
N ASP A 664 32.85 7.98 4.02
CA ASP A 664 33.70 8.23 5.18
C ASP A 664 34.48 9.56 5.13
N ALA A 665 34.44 10.29 4.01
CA ALA A 665 34.95 11.66 3.91
C ALA A 665 34.17 12.63 4.81
N GLU A 666 34.83 13.68 5.29
CA GLU A 666 34.20 14.81 5.99
C GLU A 666 33.65 15.80 4.96
N ARG A 667 32.38 16.22 5.12
CA ARG A 667 31.76 17.23 4.25
C ARG A 667 31.84 18.63 4.87
N PRO A 668 32.05 19.71 4.11
CA PRO A 668 32.13 21.07 4.67
C PRO A 668 30.86 21.47 5.43
N GLY A 669 31.00 21.78 6.72
CA GLY A 669 29.88 22.15 7.60
C GLY A 669 29.09 20.98 8.19
N GLU A 670 29.49 19.73 7.95
CA GLU A 670 28.87 18.53 8.53
C GLU A 670 29.08 18.44 10.06
N THR A 671 28.01 18.20 10.84
CA THR A 671 28.13 17.88 12.27
C THR A 671 28.33 16.37 12.48
N GLU A 672 28.82 15.95 13.65
CA GLU A 672 28.88 14.51 14.00
C GLU A 672 27.50 13.84 13.99
N PHE A 673 26.40 14.59 14.20
CA PHE A 673 25.05 14.05 14.05
C PHE A 673 24.70 13.78 12.59
N ASP A 674 24.93 14.75 11.70
CA ASP A 674 24.71 14.59 10.25
C ASP A 674 25.56 13.43 9.70
N ARG A 675 26.80 13.34 10.17
CA ARG A 675 27.74 12.26 9.84
C ARG A 675 27.23 10.90 10.29
N MET A 676 26.63 10.81 11.48
CA MET A 676 26.02 9.57 11.98
C MET A 676 24.71 9.21 11.26
N THR A 677 23.82 10.17 10.98
CA THR A 677 22.56 9.93 10.26
C THR A 677 22.78 9.59 8.78
N ARG A 678 23.81 10.18 8.16
CA ARG A 678 24.34 9.78 6.84
C ARG A 678 24.92 8.36 6.82
N GLY A 679 25.28 7.82 7.98
CA GLY A 679 25.80 6.46 8.12
C GLY A 679 27.32 6.34 8.11
N ALA A 680 28.07 7.44 8.15
CA ALA A 680 29.54 7.50 8.10
C ALA A 680 30.20 7.19 9.47
N TYR A 681 29.77 6.10 10.11
CA TYR A 681 30.19 5.66 11.45
C TYR A 681 30.88 4.29 11.44
N VAL A 682 31.57 3.95 12.54
CA VAL A 682 32.21 2.63 12.74
C VAL A 682 31.44 1.78 13.75
N GLY A 683 31.27 0.47 13.49
CA GLY A 683 30.52 -0.45 14.35
C GLY A 683 29.01 -0.22 14.35
N ARG A 684 28.28 -0.74 15.34
CA ARG A 684 26.83 -0.51 15.49
C ARG A 684 26.54 0.84 16.19
N LEU A 685 25.46 1.50 15.81
CA LEU A 685 24.89 2.62 16.60
C LEU A 685 24.17 2.07 17.85
N TYR A 686 24.05 2.92 18.87
CA TYR A 686 23.30 2.64 20.09
C TYR A 686 22.74 3.97 20.67
N PRO A 687 21.64 3.94 21.44
CA PRO A 687 21.03 5.15 21.99
C PRO A 687 21.99 5.97 22.85
N GLY A 688 22.16 7.25 22.52
CA GLY A 688 23.07 8.17 23.22
C GLY A 688 24.53 8.17 22.74
N ARG A 689 24.86 7.45 21.66
CA ARG A 689 26.18 7.55 21.01
C ARG A 689 26.44 8.96 20.46
N THR A 690 27.59 9.54 20.80
CA THR A 690 27.97 10.94 20.51
C THR A 690 28.90 11.13 19.30
N SER A 691 29.66 10.10 18.91
CA SER A 691 30.69 10.20 17.86
C SER A 691 30.57 9.09 16.81
N SER A 692 30.85 9.44 15.56
CA SER A 692 31.04 8.52 14.44
C SER A 692 32.25 7.59 14.64
N ARG A 693 33.27 8.00 15.43
CA ARG A 693 34.57 7.34 15.57
C ARG A 693 34.68 6.50 16.86
N VAL A 694 34.87 5.19 16.72
CA VAL A 694 35.05 4.25 17.87
C VAL A 694 36.29 4.57 18.72
N GLU A 695 37.34 5.12 18.13
CA GLU A 695 38.56 5.49 18.86
C GLU A 695 38.37 6.72 19.76
N GLN A 696 37.46 7.62 19.38
CA GLN A 696 37.11 8.78 20.18
C GLN A 696 36.28 8.35 21.39
N ILE A 697 35.27 7.49 21.18
CA ILE A 697 34.46 6.89 22.25
C ILE A 697 35.37 6.18 23.27
N ARG A 698 36.33 5.35 22.82
CA ARG A 698 37.28 4.68 23.73
C ARG A 698 38.14 5.64 24.57
N ARG A 699 38.44 6.85 24.08
CA ARG A 699 39.14 7.89 24.86
C ARG A 699 38.19 8.57 25.84
N GLU A 700 36.96 8.87 25.43
CA GLU A 700 35.92 9.50 26.25
C GLU A 700 35.46 8.58 27.40
N GLU A 701 35.41 7.26 27.18
CA GLU A 701 35.11 6.22 28.18
C GLU A 701 36.32 5.83 29.06
N GLY A 702 37.48 6.49 28.91
CA GLY A 702 38.68 6.23 29.71
C GLY A 702 39.36 4.87 29.45
N VAL A 703 38.94 4.13 28.43
CA VAL A 703 39.49 2.81 28.07
C VAL A 703 40.87 3.00 27.42
N SER A 704 41.91 2.95 28.25
CA SER A 704 43.31 3.12 27.83
C SER A 704 43.65 2.33 26.57
N ALA A 705 43.98 3.05 25.50
CA ALA A 705 44.37 2.45 24.24
C ALA A 705 45.61 1.57 24.45
N ARG A 706 45.48 0.26 24.19
CA ARG A 706 46.64 -0.64 24.10
C ARG A 706 47.63 -0.02 23.12
N LYS A 707 48.88 0.17 23.55
CA LYS A 707 49.93 0.83 22.76
C LYS A 707 49.94 0.28 21.33
N ALA A 708 49.61 1.12 20.36
CA ALA A 708 49.95 0.85 18.97
C ALA A 708 51.49 0.73 18.89
N VAL A 709 51.98 -0.40 18.38
CA VAL A 709 53.40 -0.56 18.07
C VAL A 709 53.70 0.41 16.93
N PRO A 710 54.67 1.34 17.06
CA PRO A 710 54.96 2.28 15.98
C PRO A 710 55.49 1.53 14.76
N LEU A 711 54.69 1.50 13.68
CA LEU A 711 55.18 1.21 12.35
C LEU A 711 56.18 2.30 11.98
N LYS A 712 57.47 2.01 12.17
CA LYS A 712 58.55 2.91 11.75
C LYS A 712 58.47 3.10 10.23
N SER A 713 58.68 4.34 9.81
CA SER A 713 58.80 4.76 8.41
C SER A 713 59.78 3.85 7.66
N MET A 714 59.29 3.21 6.60
CA MET A 714 60.11 2.41 5.69
C MET A 714 60.85 3.34 4.72
N GLU A 715 61.88 4.02 5.22
CA GLU A 715 62.76 4.84 4.37
C GLU A 715 63.54 3.96 3.39
N THR A 716 63.57 4.39 2.13
CA THR A 716 64.30 3.72 1.05
C THR A 716 65.81 3.97 1.17
N LYS A 717 66.57 2.91 1.48
CA LYS A 717 68.01 2.84 1.19
C LYS A 717 68.39 1.52 0.55
N ALA A 718 68.88 1.61 -0.69
CA ALA A 718 69.64 0.55 -1.34
C ALA A 718 71.13 0.69 -0.99
N GLY A 719 71.87 -0.42 -0.96
CA GLY A 719 73.35 -0.38 -0.98
C GLY A 719 74.08 -1.49 -0.20
N ALA A 720 75.01 -2.14 -0.90
CA ALA A 720 76.27 -2.73 -0.40
C ALA A 720 76.25 -3.87 0.65
N ALA A 721 76.25 -5.11 0.13
CA ALA A 721 77.39 -6.05 0.14
C ALA A 721 77.97 -6.68 1.44
N SER A 722 78.49 -7.90 1.27
CA SER A 722 79.27 -8.76 2.20
C SER A 722 78.51 -9.34 3.43
N GLY A 723 78.80 -10.56 3.88
CA GLY A 723 79.65 -11.62 3.33
C GLY A 723 79.91 -12.77 4.33
N ALA A 724 80.35 -13.95 3.85
CA ALA A 724 80.76 -15.15 4.64
C ALA A 724 79.63 -15.86 5.46
N SER A 725 79.72 -17.15 5.83
CA SER A 725 80.42 -18.35 5.28
C SER A 725 79.87 -19.63 5.99
N SER A 726 80.41 -20.81 5.67
CA SER A 726 80.26 -22.14 6.35
C SER A 726 78.83 -22.74 6.41
N THR A 727 78.48 -23.80 5.65
CA THR A 727 78.75 -25.25 5.83
C THR A 727 78.15 -25.88 7.09
N SER A 728 77.48 -27.04 7.09
CA SER A 728 76.93 -27.96 6.04
C SER A 728 76.00 -29.00 6.74
N THR A 729 75.58 -30.21 6.32
CA THR A 729 75.98 -31.18 5.27
C THR A 729 74.89 -32.29 5.10
N VAL A 730 74.97 -33.11 4.04
CA VAL A 730 74.42 -34.50 3.88
C VAL A 730 72.89 -34.71 3.75
N ASN A 731 72.49 -35.34 2.62
CA ASN A 731 71.27 -36.15 2.46
C ASN A 731 71.62 -37.64 2.66
N PRO A 732 70.66 -38.52 3.03
CA PRO A 732 70.20 -39.48 2.00
C PRO A 732 68.70 -39.86 2.05
N ILE A 733 68.25 -40.48 0.96
CA ILE A 733 66.95 -41.13 0.68
C ILE A 733 67.31 -42.62 0.42
N PRO A 734 66.58 -43.68 0.88
CA PRO A 734 65.16 -43.90 0.56
C PRO A 734 64.28 -44.71 1.56
N ASN A 735 63.02 -44.94 1.12
CA ASN A 735 62.07 -46.02 1.48
C ASN A 735 61.28 -45.97 2.82
N GLY A 736 59.96 -46.18 2.71
CA GLY A 736 59.28 -47.15 3.59
C GLY A 736 58.04 -46.72 4.39
N ALA A 737 56.87 -46.69 3.75
CA ALA A 737 55.54 -47.01 4.30
C ALA A 737 54.93 -46.25 5.53
N SER A 738 53.70 -45.76 5.28
CA SER A 738 52.56 -45.65 6.22
C SER A 738 52.42 -44.44 7.18
N SER A 739 51.16 -44.15 7.52
CA SER A 739 50.68 -43.17 8.52
C SER A 739 50.76 -41.68 8.16
N GLU A 740 49.98 -41.25 7.15
CA GLU A 740 49.56 -39.84 7.04
C GLU A 740 48.58 -39.48 8.17
N ARG A 741 49.11 -38.99 9.30
CA ARG A 741 48.30 -38.17 10.21
C ARG A 741 48.10 -36.80 9.57
N ALA A 742 46.86 -36.48 9.22
CA ALA A 742 46.50 -35.17 8.68
C ALA A 742 46.92 -34.04 9.64
N GLY A 743 47.93 -33.26 9.24
CA GLY A 743 48.34 -32.08 9.97
C GLY A 743 47.24 -31.03 9.91
N ALA A 744 46.78 -30.54 11.07
CA ALA A 744 45.78 -29.50 11.14
C ALA A 744 46.27 -28.24 10.42
N ALA A 745 45.55 -27.81 9.39
CA ALA A 745 45.89 -26.59 8.66
C ALA A 745 45.81 -25.38 9.61
N GLN A 746 46.86 -24.57 9.63
CA GLN A 746 46.83 -23.30 10.37
C GLN A 746 45.71 -22.39 9.80
N PRO A 747 44.96 -21.66 10.65
CA PRO A 747 43.96 -20.72 10.17
C PRO A 747 44.59 -19.69 9.25
N ARG A 748 44.10 -19.60 8.00
CA ARG A 748 44.48 -18.50 7.10
C ARG A 748 43.87 -17.20 7.62
N ASP A 749 44.63 -16.12 7.56
CA ASP A 749 44.15 -14.79 7.91
C ASP A 749 42.90 -14.44 7.06
N PRO A 750 41.74 -14.11 7.66
CA PRO A 750 40.51 -13.74 6.94
C PRO A 750 40.68 -12.58 5.95
N SER A 751 41.68 -11.72 6.14
CA SER A 751 42.01 -10.60 5.26
C SER A 751 42.63 -11.02 3.92
N SER A 752 43.15 -12.25 3.83
CA SER A 752 43.89 -12.76 2.66
C SER A 752 43.02 -13.23 1.48
N VAL A 753 41.71 -13.42 1.67
CA VAL A 753 40.79 -13.89 0.62
C VAL A 753 40.08 -12.68 -0.02
N PRO A 754 40.17 -12.45 -1.35
CA PRO A 754 39.48 -11.34 -1.98
C PRO A 754 37.94 -11.45 -1.81
N PRO A 755 37.24 -10.32 -1.57
CA PRO A 755 35.81 -10.34 -1.31
C PRO A 755 35.00 -10.78 -2.54
N LEU A 756 33.84 -11.36 -2.28
CA LEU A 756 32.95 -11.88 -3.33
C LEU A 756 32.08 -10.74 -3.88
N VAL A 757 32.07 -10.53 -5.19
CA VAL A 757 31.41 -9.37 -5.82
C VAL A 757 30.44 -9.81 -6.92
N ARG A 758 29.29 -9.14 -6.98
CA ARG A 758 28.27 -9.35 -8.02
C ARG A 758 27.86 -8.01 -8.63
N ILE A 759 28.03 -7.85 -9.94
CA ILE A 759 27.44 -6.71 -10.66
C ILE A 759 26.07 -7.12 -11.20
N HIS A 760 25.01 -6.69 -10.53
CA HIS A 760 23.62 -6.95 -10.89
C HIS A 760 23.05 -5.79 -11.71
N SER A 761 22.07 -6.09 -12.57
CA SER A 761 21.28 -5.10 -13.30
C SER A 761 19.82 -5.30 -12.92
N GLU A 762 19.19 -4.26 -12.38
CA GLU A 762 17.78 -4.18 -11.99
C GLU A 762 16.88 -4.98 -12.93
N CYS A 763 16.14 -5.96 -12.39
CA CYS A 763 15.28 -6.86 -13.16
C CYS A 763 13.96 -7.11 -12.41
N TYR A 764 13.13 -6.07 -12.32
CA TYR A 764 11.86 -6.05 -11.58
C TYR A 764 11.00 -7.29 -11.84
N THR A 765 10.87 -7.71 -13.10
CA THR A 765 10.07 -8.91 -13.44
C THR A 765 10.65 -10.21 -12.89
N GLY A 766 11.98 -10.36 -12.82
CA GLY A 766 12.64 -11.56 -12.30
C GLY A 766 12.82 -11.55 -10.78
N GLU A 767 12.97 -10.36 -10.18
CA GLU A 767 13.27 -10.17 -8.75
C GLU A 767 12.01 -9.96 -7.91
N THR A 768 11.08 -9.11 -8.37
CA THR A 768 9.88 -8.69 -7.62
C THR A 768 8.60 -9.40 -8.08
N VAL A 769 8.60 -9.97 -9.29
CA VAL A 769 7.44 -10.68 -9.86
C VAL A 769 7.76 -12.16 -10.17
N TRP A 770 8.93 -12.65 -9.73
CA TRP A 770 9.37 -14.05 -9.82
C TRP A 770 9.24 -14.67 -11.24
N SER A 771 9.43 -13.88 -12.29
CA SER A 771 9.19 -14.29 -13.67
C SER A 771 10.17 -15.36 -14.14
N ALA A 772 9.65 -16.55 -14.41
CA ALA A 772 10.36 -17.69 -15.00
C ALA A 772 10.79 -17.49 -16.48
N ARG A 773 10.86 -16.24 -16.97
CA ARG A 773 11.48 -15.89 -18.26
C ARG A 773 12.97 -15.56 -18.14
N CYS A 774 13.50 -15.44 -16.92
CA CYS A 774 14.92 -15.17 -16.68
C CYS A 774 15.40 -15.66 -15.32
N ASP A 775 16.68 -16.00 -15.24
CA ASP A 775 17.39 -16.41 -14.02
C ASP A 775 17.78 -15.24 -13.08
N CYS A 776 17.31 -14.02 -13.32
CA CYS A 776 17.84 -12.82 -12.65
C CYS A 776 17.59 -12.82 -11.13
N GLY A 777 16.37 -13.17 -10.68
CA GLY A 777 16.06 -13.30 -9.26
C GLY A 777 16.93 -14.36 -8.58
N GLU A 778 16.98 -15.57 -9.15
CA GLU A 778 17.82 -16.68 -8.66
C GLU A 778 19.33 -16.29 -8.58
N GLN A 779 19.82 -15.51 -9.56
CA GLN A 779 21.19 -14.99 -9.55
C GLN A 779 21.42 -13.84 -8.54
N LEU A 780 20.37 -13.16 -8.07
CA LEU A 780 20.49 -12.19 -6.98
C LEU A 780 20.50 -12.95 -5.64
N ASP A 781 19.55 -13.87 -5.45
CA ASP A 781 19.38 -14.72 -4.27
C ASP A 781 20.65 -15.49 -3.89
N GLU A 782 21.18 -16.27 -4.84
CA GLU A 782 22.40 -17.07 -4.63
C GLU A 782 23.62 -16.17 -4.37
N ALA A 783 23.66 -14.95 -4.94
CA ALA A 783 24.75 -14.01 -4.68
C ALA A 783 24.72 -13.50 -3.23
N ALA A 784 23.57 -13.09 -2.70
CA ALA A 784 23.48 -12.68 -1.29
C ALA A 784 23.75 -13.86 -0.34
N ARG A 785 23.23 -15.06 -0.64
CA ARG A 785 23.47 -16.26 0.16
C ARG A 785 24.95 -16.63 0.24
N LEU A 786 25.68 -16.55 -0.87
CA LEU A 786 27.12 -16.81 -0.90
C LEU A 786 27.95 -15.71 -0.19
N MET A 787 27.46 -14.47 -0.16
CA MET A 787 28.12 -13.36 0.54
C MET A 787 27.81 -13.29 2.04
N SER A 788 26.62 -13.72 2.46
CA SER A 788 26.23 -13.72 3.88
C SER A 788 26.94 -14.78 4.70
N LEU A 789 27.23 -15.95 4.10
CA LEU A 789 27.85 -17.10 4.78
C LEU A 789 29.37 -16.90 5.00
N PRO A 790 29.86 -16.74 6.26
CA PRO A 790 31.27 -16.44 6.51
C PRO A 790 32.24 -17.53 6.05
N ASP A 791 31.83 -18.80 6.10
CA ASP A 791 32.65 -19.94 5.66
C ASP A 791 32.95 -19.92 4.15
N ILE A 792 32.09 -19.26 3.36
CA ILE A 792 32.20 -19.14 1.90
C ILE A 792 32.86 -17.80 1.51
N SER A 793 32.57 -16.75 2.29
CA SER A 793 33.05 -15.39 2.09
C SER A 793 33.64 -14.80 3.39
N PRO A 794 34.85 -15.19 3.82
CA PRO A 794 35.42 -14.70 5.08
C PRO A 794 35.61 -13.18 5.14
N SER A 795 36.07 -12.57 4.04
CA SER A 795 36.15 -11.11 3.85
C SER A 795 34.83 -10.46 3.39
N GLY A 796 33.70 -11.17 3.47
CA GLY A 796 32.39 -10.69 3.03
C GLY A 796 32.29 -10.46 1.52
N GLY A 797 31.46 -9.50 1.11
CA GLY A 797 31.19 -9.25 -0.31
C GLY A 797 30.37 -8.00 -0.61
N ALA A 798 30.15 -7.72 -1.90
CA ALA A 798 29.33 -6.61 -2.37
C ALA A 798 28.52 -6.95 -3.63
N ILE A 799 27.21 -6.70 -3.60
CA ILE A 799 26.35 -6.66 -4.79
C ILE A 799 26.22 -5.20 -5.22
N ILE A 800 26.79 -4.85 -6.36
CA ILE A 800 26.54 -3.56 -7.02
C ILE A 800 25.28 -3.73 -7.86
N TYR A 801 24.23 -3.01 -7.50
CA TYR A 801 22.91 -3.09 -8.13
C TYR A 801 22.66 -1.84 -8.98
N LEU A 802 22.84 -2.00 -10.30
CA LEU A 802 22.71 -0.93 -11.28
C LEU A 802 21.28 -0.84 -11.82
N ARG A 803 20.72 0.37 -11.84
CA ARG A 803 19.36 0.65 -12.35
C ARG A 803 19.31 0.69 -13.89
N GLN A 804 19.39 -0.49 -14.48
CA GLN A 804 19.59 -0.76 -15.91
C GLN A 804 18.64 -1.87 -16.43
N GLU A 805 17.35 -1.75 -16.08
CA GLU A 805 16.30 -2.68 -16.50
C GLU A 805 16.25 -2.94 -18.02
N GLY A 806 15.89 -4.17 -18.39
CA GLY A 806 15.73 -4.64 -19.78
C GLY A 806 17.04 -4.91 -20.52
N ARG A 807 18.18 -4.96 -19.82
CA ARG A 807 19.53 -4.74 -20.40
C ARG A 807 19.74 -3.29 -20.83
N GLY A 808 19.20 -2.32 -20.09
CA GLY A 808 19.34 -0.88 -20.32
C GLY A 808 18.22 -0.22 -21.13
N ILE A 809 17.32 -0.98 -21.77
CA ILE A 809 16.20 -0.44 -22.58
C ILE A 809 14.99 0.02 -21.72
N GLY A 810 14.97 -0.31 -20.43
CA GLY A 810 13.89 0.03 -19.51
C GLY A 810 12.70 -0.96 -19.52
N LEU A 811 11.84 -0.86 -18.51
CA LEU A 811 10.78 -1.83 -18.25
C LEU A 811 9.71 -1.88 -19.37
N GLY A 812 9.31 -0.73 -19.92
CA GLY A 812 8.30 -0.67 -20.99
C GLY A 812 8.72 -1.40 -22.26
N GLU A 813 9.97 -1.18 -22.69
CA GLU A 813 10.54 -1.86 -23.86
C GLU A 813 10.80 -3.35 -23.60
N LYS A 814 11.21 -3.71 -22.37
CA LYS A 814 11.32 -5.11 -21.93
C LYS A 814 9.99 -5.86 -22.03
N LEU A 815 8.87 -5.23 -21.65
CA LEU A 815 7.54 -5.86 -21.77
C LEU A 815 7.10 -5.99 -23.24
N LYS A 816 7.44 -5.03 -24.12
CA LYS A 816 7.28 -5.23 -25.58
C LYS A 816 8.13 -6.39 -26.08
N ALA A 817 9.36 -6.54 -25.59
CA ALA A 817 10.25 -7.63 -25.97
C ALA A 817 9.72 -9.00 -25.50
N TYR A 818 9.06 -9.07 -24.34
CA TYR A 818 8.32 -10.26 -23.90
C TYR A 818 7.16 -10.61 -24.84
N ASN A 819 6.35 -9.63 -25.27
CA ASN A 819 5.29 -9.88 -26.26
C ASN A 819 5.84 -10.42 -27.59
N LEU A 820 7.02 -9.96 -28.03
CA LEU A 820 7.70 -10.51 -29.21
C LEU A 820 8.26 -11.93 -28.98
N GLN A 821 8.70 -12.25 -27.76
CA GLN A 821 9.14 -13.61 -27.41
C GLN A 821 7.96 -14.60 -27.41
N ASP A 822 6.76 -14.15 -27.04
CA ASP A 822 5.52 -14.95 -27.10
C ASP A 822 5.06 -15.19 -28.55
N LEU A 823 5.46 -14.31 -29.46
CA LEU A 823 5.35 -14.50 -30.92
C LEU A 823 6.53 -15.33 -31.51
N GLY A 824 7.29 -16.03 -30.67
CA GLY A 824 8.29 -17.03 -31.07
C GLY A 824 9.75 -16.56 -31.05
N ASN A 825 10.01 -15.26 -31.04
CA ASN A 825 11.38 -14.69 -31.04
C ASN A 825 12.16 -15.04 -29.74
N ASP A 826 13.47 -14.83 -29.72
CA ASP A 826 14.26 -14.82 -28.47
C ASP A 826 14.56 -13.40 -27.93
N THR A 827 15.25 -13.33 -26.79
CA THR A 827 15.59 -12.04 -26.13
C THR A 827 16.62 -11.20 -26.88
N TYR A 828 17.36 -11.77 -27.85
CA TYR A 828 18.26 -11.02 -28.73
C TYR A 828 17.45 -10.43 -29.89
N GLU A 829 16.68 -11.27 -30.57
CA GLU A 829 15.85 -10.91 -31.72
C GLU A 829 14.79 -9.87 -31.37
N ALA A 830 14.11 -10.05 -30.24
CA ALA A 830 13.09 -9.10 -29.77
C ALA A 830 13.66 -7.69 -29.53
N ASN A 831 14.89 -7.56 -29.04
CA ASN A 831 15.53 -6.25 -28.88
C ASN A 831 15.85 -5.61 -30.25
N ILE A 832 16.42 -6.38 -31.18
CA ILE A 832 16.76 -5.90 -32.54
C ILE A 832 15.50 -5.49 -33.32
N LEU A 833 14.41 -6.26 -33.20
CA LEU A 833 13.10 -5.93 -33.82
C LEU A 833 12.51 -4.62 -33.27
N LEU A 834 12.71 -4.32 -31.98
CA LEU A 834 12.35 -3.04 -31.36
C LEU A 834 13.35 -1.91 -31.65
N ARG A 835 14.38 -2.17 -32.47
CA ARG A 835 15.48 -1.25 -32.83
C ARG A 835 16.40 -0.86 -31.67
N HIS A 836 16.41 -1.66 -30.60
CA HIS A 836 17.37 -1.55 -29.50
C HIS A 836 18.61 -2.42 -29.76
N PRO A 837 19.79 -2.09 -29.22
CA PRO A 837 20.92 -3.02 -29.22
C PRO A 837 20.61 -4.26 -28.37
N ALA A 838 21.26 -5.38 -28.67
CA ALA A 838 21.06 -6.64 -27.94
C ALA A 838 21.42 -6.56 -26.45
N ASP A 839 22.36 -5.66 -26.09
CA ASP A 839 22.64 -5.25 -24.71
C ASP A 839 23.03 -3.76 -24.72
N ALA A 840 22.37 -2.93 -23.92
CA ALA A 840 22.62 -1.48 -23.84
C ALA A 840 23.35 -1.08 -22.54
N ARG A 841 23.86 -2.05 -21.76
CA ARG A 841 24.44 -1.80 -20.44
C ARG A 841 25.88 -1.30 -20.50
N SER A 842 26.20 -0.38 -19.58
CA SER A 842 27.58 0.04 -19.28
C SER A 842 27.91 -0.28 -17.83
N TYR A 843 29.13 -0.79 -17.61
CA TYR A 843 29.59 -1.24 -16.29
C TYR A 843 30.62 -0.32 -15.64
N GLY A 844 31.10 0.73 -16.33
CA GLY A 844 32.08 1.67 -15.74
C GLY A 844 31.59 2.37 -14.47
N LEU A 845 30.27 2.56 -14.33
CA LEU A 845 29.66 3.05 -13.09
C LEU A 845 29.86 2.07 -11.92
N ALA A 846 29.79 0.76 -12.16
CA ALA A 846 30.10 -0.24 -11.15
C ALA A 846 31.59 -0.29 -10.82
N THR A 847 32.49 -0.12 -11.81
CA THR A 847 33.93 0.02 -11.56
C THR A 847 34.20 1.20 -10.63
N ALA A 848 33.59 2.37 -10.87
CA ALA A 848 33.71 3.53 -10.00
C ALA A 848 33.17 3.28 -8.58
N MET A 849 31.99 2.65 -8.44
CA MET A 849 31.43 2.26 -7.12
C MET A 849 32.34 1.27 -6.38
N LEU A 850 32.98 0.32 -7.08
CA LEU A 850 33.95 -0.60 -6.46
C LEU A 850 35.23 0.11 -6.01
N MET A 851 35.74 1.09 -6.77
CA MET A 851 36.88 1.90 -6.34
C MET A 851 36.57 2.69 -5.07
N ASP A 852 35.37 3.27 -4.97
CA ASP A 852 34.95 4.01 -3.77
C ASP A 852 34.75 3.10 -2.55
N LEU A 853 34.20 1.89 -2.73
CA LEU A 853 34.13 0.85 -1.69
C LEU A 853 35.51 0.26 -1.27
N GLY A 854 36.62 0.76 -1.82
CA GLY A 854 37.96 0.26 -1.54
C GLY A 854 38.28 -1.11 -2.14
N LEU A 855 37.52 -1.54 -3.16
CA LEU A 855 37.66 -2.82 -3.86
C LEU A 855 38.44 -2.74 -5.18
N GLY A 856 38.95 -1.56 -5.54
CA GLY A 856 39.88 -1.36 -6.64
C GLY A 856 41.34 -1.70 -6.29
N GLY A 857 42.19 -1.80 -7.32
CA GLY A 857 43.62 -2.09 -7.20
C GLY A 857 43.95 -3.56 -6.91
N GLU A 858 45.21 -3.81 -6.51
CA GLU A 858 45.83 -5.15 -6.55
C GLU A 858 45.21 -6.20 -5.63
N ARG A 859 44.46 -5.81 -4.59
CA ARG A 859 43.68 -6.74 -3.73
C ARG A 859 42.69 -7.55 -4.59
N GLY A 860 42.05 -6.87 -5.53
CA GLY A 860 41.09 -7.43 -6.47
C GLY A 860 39.84 -8.03 -5.82
N ILE A 861 39.05 -8.71 -6.65
CA ILE A 861 37.73 -9.27 -6.31
C ILE A 861 37.55 -10.69 -6.88
N ARG A 862 36.64 -11.45 -6.28
CA ARG A 862 36.10 -12.70 -6.86
C ARG A 862 34.75 -12.40 -7.51
N LEU A 863 34.61 -12.51 -8.83
CA LEU A 863 33.44 -11.98 -9.57
C LEU A 863 32.42 -13.07 -9.94
N LEU A 864 31.18 -12.91 -9.46
CA LEU A 864 30.02 -13.76 -9.74
C LEU A 864 29.39 -13.46 -11.11
N THR A 865 29.99 -14.00 -12.17
CA THR A 865 29.52 -13.83 -13.56
C THR A 865 29.77 -15.05 -14.43
N ASN A 866 28.88 -15.27 -15.41
CA ASN A 866 29.11 -16.17 -16.54
C ASN A 866 29.36 -15.42 -17.86
N ASN A 867 29.12 -14.11 -17.88
CA ASN A 867 29.36 -13.29 -19.06
C ASN A 867 30.85 -12.84 -19.06
N PRO A 868 31.65 -13.17 -20.10
CA PRO A 868 33.07 -12.81 -20.16
C PRO A 868 33.28 -11.30 -20.40
N ASP A 869 32.41 -10.66 -21.16
CA ASP A 869 32.48 -9.21 -21.45
C ASP A 869 32.25 -8.38 -20.19
N LYS A 870 31.40 -8.86 -19.28
CA LYS A 870 31.23 -8.30 -17.92
C LYS A 870 32.48 -8.46 -17.05
N VAL A 871 33.37 -9.44 -17.29
CA VAL A 871 34.67 -9.48 -16.60
C VAL A 871 35.50 -8.30 -17.08
N ARG A 872 35.74 -8.22 -18.40
CA ARG A 872 36.54 -7.15 -19.03
C ARG A 872 36.01 -5.74 -18.73
N ALA A 873 34.70 -5.55 -18.81
CA ALA A 873 34.06 -4.25 -18.58
C ALA A 873 33.96 -3.83 -17.10
N VAL A 874 34.23 -4.75 -16.15
CA VAL A 874 34.33 -4.43 -14.71
C VAL A 874 35.76 -4.10 -14.30
N GLU A 875 36.78 -4.70 -14.94
CA GLU A 875 38.17 -4.34 -14.67
C GLU A 875 38.46 -2.86 -14.96
N GLY A 876 37.84 -2.32 -16.02
CA GLY A 876 37.97 -0.92 -16.43
C GLY A 876 39.10 -0.68 -17.45
N PRO A 877 39.15 0.50 -18.08
CA PRO A 877 40.09 0.80 -19.15
C PRO A 877 41.56 0.77 -18.71
N ASN A 878 41.86 0.98 -17.42
CA ASN A 878 43.22 0.93 -16.86
C ASN A 878 43.39 -0.21 -15.85
N ARG A 879 42.47 -1.20 -15.82
CA ARG A 879 42.39 -2.28 -14.82
C ARG A 879 42.31 -1.75 -13.38
N GLU A 880 41.49 -0.71 -13.20
CA GLU A 880 41.19 -0.06 -11.93
C GLU A 880 40.62 -1.03 -10.87
N VAL A 881 39.97 -2.12 -11.31
CA VAL A 881 39.58 -3.28 -10.50
C VAL A 881 40.24 -4.53 -11.11
N VAL A 882 40.77 -5.43 -10.27
CA VAL A 882 41.38 -6.69 -10.74
C VAL A 882 40.48 -7.88 -10.41
N VAL A 883 40.04 -8.65 -11.40
CA VAL A 883 39.24 -9.86 -11.19
C VAL A 883 40.18 -11.06 -11.03
N LYS A 884 40.50 -11.40 -9.77
CA LYS A 884 41.42 -12.51 -9.43
C LYS A 884 40.83 -13.89 -9.77
N GLU A 885 39.50 -14.01 -9.71
CA GLU A 885 38.78 -15.28 -9.79
C GLU A 885 37.39 -15.05 -10.39
N ARG A 886 36.98 -15.91 -11.35
CA ARG A 886 35.58 -15.99 -11.77
C ARG A 886 34.87 -17.09 -10.99
N VAL A 887 33.79 -16.72 -10.31
CA VAL A 887 32.88 -17.67 -9.65
C VAL A 887 31.66 -17.89 -10.54
N ALA A 888 31.40 -19.14 -10.90
CA ALA A 888 30.35 -19.49 -11.87
C ALA A 888 28.95 -19.49 -11.23
N MET A 889 28.03 -18.71 -11.82
CA MET A 889 26.62 -18.65 -11.44
C MET A 889 25.82 -19.71 -12.21
N VAL A 890 26.09 -20.99 -11.95
CA VAL A 890 25.31 -22.10 -12.55
C VAL A 890 23.91 -22.15 -11.91
N PRO A 891 22.81 -22.25 -12.71
CA PRO A 891 21.45 -22.35 -12.19
C PRO A 891 21.25 -23.49 -11.18
N LEU A 892 20.39 -23.26 -10.20
CA LEU A 892 20.05 -24.26 -9.16
C LEU A 892 19.35 -25.48 -9.76
N ALA A 893 18.54 -25.28 -10.82
CA ALA A 893 17.92 -26.37 -11.56
C ALA A 893 18.96 -27.34 -12.14
N TRP A 894 20.01 -26.80 -12.77
CA TRP A 894 21.09 -27.62 -13.34
C TRP A 894 21.94 -28.27 -12.25
N LYS A 895 22.34 -27.51 -11.21
CA LYS A 895 23.12 -28.01 -10.06
C LYS A 895 22.45 -29.19 -9.31
N THR A 896 21.12 -29.29 -9.33
CA THR A 896 20.36 -30.21 -8.46
C THR A 896 19.55 -31.28 -9.20
N GLY A 897 19.66 -31.34 -10.53
CA GLY A 897 18.83 -32.24 -11.34
C GLY A 897 17.35 -31.87 -11.32
N GLY A 898 17.04 -30.58 -11.24
CA GLY A 898 15.68 -30.03 -11.20
C GLY A 898 14.94 -30.18 -9.86
N LYS A 899 15.67 -30.38 -8.75
CA LYS A 899 15.07 -30.49 -7.39
C LYS A 899 14.88 -29.13 -6.69
N LEU A 900 15.68 -28.14 -7.06
CA LEU A 900 15.66 -26.75 -6.61
C LEU A 900 15.95 -25.83 -7.81
N GLY A 901 15.72 -24.52 -7.68
CA GLY A 901 15.82 -23.54 -8.77
C GLY A 901 14.59 -23.45 -9.68
N ILE A 902 14.58 -22.43 -10.53
CA ILE A 902 13.49 -22.17 -11.48
C ILE A 902 13.54 -23.18 -12.63
N LYS A 903 12.39 -23.76 -12.99
CA LYS A 903 12.25 -24.65 -14.15
C LYS A 903 11.03 -24.24 -15.00
N SER A 904 11.28 -23.88 -16.25
CA SER A 904 10.29 -23.49 -17.26
C SER A 904 10.88 -23.67 -18.66
N GLU A 905 10.07 -23.60 -19.71
CA GLU A 905 10.59 -23.62 -21.09
C GLU A 905 11.25 -22.27 -21.44
N GLU A 906 10.69 -21.18 -20.92
CA GLU A 906 11.14 -19.82 -21.17
C GLU A 906 12.51 -19.52 -20.54
N VAL A 907 12.81 -20.06 -19.34
CA VAL A 907 14.13 -19.87 -18.73
C VAL A 907 15.20 -20.67 -19.46
N GLU A 908 14.89 -21.87 -19.95
CA GLU A 908 15.85 -22.68 -20.72
C GLU A 908 16.10 -22.06 -22.11
N LYS A 909 15.06 -21.56 -22.80
CA LYS A 909 15.22 -20.76 -24.04
C LYS A 909 16.05 -19.50 -23.81
N TYR A 910 15.91 -18.85 -22.65
CA TYR A 910 16.71 -17.68 -22.27
C TYR A 910 18.17 -18.05 -21.93
N LEU A 911 18.39 -19.23 -21.32
CA LEU A 911 19.73 -19.76 -21.01
C LEU A 911 20.48 -20.24 -22.26
N SER A 912 19.80 -20.90 -23.22
CA SER A 912 20.40 -21.21 -24.53
C SER A 912 20.77 -19.94 -25.29
N THR A 913 19.87 -18.96 -25.37
CA THR A 913 20.16 -17.63 -25.96
C THR A 913 21.41 -16.98 -25.33
N LYS A 914 21.58 -17.10 -24.00
CA LYS A 914 22.77 -16.61 -23.30
C LYS A 914 24.07 -17.30 -23.72
N ILE A 915 24.04 -18.61 -23.94
CA ILE A 915 25.22 -19.39 -24.36
C ILE A 915 25.50 -19.15 -25.85
N GLU A 916 24.49 -19.33 -26.70
CA GLU A 916 24.63 -19.32 -28.16
C GLU A 916 24.89 -17.92 -28.73
N LYS A 917 24.08 -16.92 -28.32
CA LYS A 917 24.15 -15.56 -28.87
C LYS A 917 25.00 -14.62 -28.01
N PHE A 918 24.89 -14.69 -26.67
CA PHE A 918 25.67 -13.84 -25.76
C PHE A 918 26.98 -14.48 -25.22
N LYS A 919 27.36 -15.68 -25.69
CA LYS A 919 28.63 -16.35 -25.37
C LYS A 919 28.94 -16.48 -23.88
N HIS A 920 27.91 -16.68 -23.05
CA HIS A 920 28.08 -16.94 -21.62
C HIS A 920 28.81 -18.28 -21.39
N MET A 921 29.77 -18.26 -20.46
CA MET A 921 30.50 -19.43 -19.94
C MET A 921 29.61 -20.24 -18.98
N LEU A 922 28.56 -20.85 -19.55
CA LEU A 922 27.67 -21.82 -18.93
C LEU A 922 27.71 -23.12 -19.74
N SER A 923 27.76 -24.24 -19.03
CA SER A 923 27.52 -25.57 -19.56
C SER A 923 26.52 -26.27 -18.67
N GLN A 924 25.63 -27.06 -19.26
CA GLN A 924 24.90 -28.08 -18.52
C GLN A 924 25.93 -29.10 -17.97
N GLN A 925 25.65 -29.70 -16.81
CA GLN A 925 26.54 -30.65 -16.12
C GLN A 925 25.88 -32.02 -16.02
#